data_AF-A0A7X7U221-F1
#
_entry.id   AF-A0A7X7U221-F1
#
_cell.length_a   1.000
_cell.length_b   1.000
_cell.length_c   1.000
_cell.angle_alpha   90.00
_cell.angle_beta   90.00
_cell.angle_gamma   90.00
#
_symmetry.space_group_name_H-M   'P 1'
#
loop_
_entity.id
_entity.type
_entity.pdbx_description
1 polymer ?
#
loop_
_entity_poly.entity_id
_entity_poly.type
_entity_poly.pdbx_seq_one_letter_code
_entity_poly.pdbx_strand_id
1 'polypeptide(L)'
;MEWVADHYGIPSIHMAQEPARLINAGQWVFTSPKPEAPADPDKGLPARPAFAPDSCHPFAETGHKLYTEAIARSFESMEGLGTPGPRSLPAPFTADNHEGARLIPLTEAVLGDGWRRLDPQTDSIARSFSQRLPVLWCAEKAGASLTFAFHGCAAAVYDLLGPDGGELEVIVDDRPARSVKRFDAYCTYHRLGTTVLLSEKEAADHTVTVRLTDRTFDKAEILSRNKNRIDDPNRYAPLRWYAGALLIDGELKAPAAGAQNAALPKRLRRSESFLGVHFDFHAGKDCTEIGKNTTRAMIENVITQVRPDYIQIDCKGHPGLSSYPTKVGNQAPGFVGDPLRLWRQVTAEHGVALYMHYSGVWDSEAIRLHPDWGVVNADGKVNGNATSRWSPYADKLLIPQLRELAGDYGVDGVWVDGECWASVPDYGDAALKAFRGETGFADVPRGPGEPHWYEFLQFHREAFRKYLRYYIAQVKATHPDFQICSNWAFTDHMPEPVSAPLDFLSGDYNPDDSVNSARLSGRYLTRQGVPWDLMAWSFSRNKTADGRDQKTAVQLCREAAIVIALGGGFQAYITQKRDGSIREERIPVMAETAKFCRARQAICHHVEQVPQVAVLFSTAAHYRRSNGLFSRDLARINGAFEALVESQQAVEVLGEHHLTGRMAQYPLIVVPEWEYLEPAFKTELLSYVHGGGKLLLIGPASAALFMDQLDVAAEGDLSSAKDCRLVYKGEEASIAGQVQPASLGAGCKAFGEIRMSDGTTRPAACVCDCGRGKIAATAFTFGQGYVDGRNAVMRRFLNDLARELFPDPLVEVKGSSDVDVVVGRQGGRLTVSLINTSGPHQSAPVIDEIAPIGPLDLTIRQATRPAKVTLEPAGISLPFEYQDGAIRVRVPRVEIHEIVVVENR
;
A
#
# COMPACT_ATOMS: atom_id res chain seq x y z
N MET A 1 11.82 44.79 39.89
CA MET A 1 13.13 44.26 40.34
C MET A 1 13.20 44.25 41.86
N GLU A 2 12.72 45.29 42.54
CA GLU A 2 13.00 45.43 43.98
C GLU A 2 12.16 44.47 44.83
N TRP A 3 10.91 44.22 44.46
CA TRP A 3 10.11 43.15 45.07
C TRP A 3 10.71 41.75 44.87
N VAL A 4 11.39 41.52 43.74
CA VAL A 4 12.11 40.27 43.46
C VAL A 4 13.33 40.18 44.38
N ALA A 5 14.07 41.28 44.51
CA ALA A 5 15.23 41.38 45.39
C ALA A 5 14.84 41.16 46.86
N ASP A 6 13.78 41.81 47.35
CA ASP A 6 13.26 41.61 48.71
C ASP A 6 12.82 40.15 48.94
N HIS A 7 12.06 39.57 48.00
CA HIS A 7 11.58 38.19 48.09
C HIS A 7 12.72 37.19 48.22
N TYR A 8 13.79 37.35 47.44
CA TYR A 8 14.98 36.51 47.51
C TYR A 8 16.05 37.03 48.49
N GLY A 9 15.77 38.09 49.26
CA GLY A 9 16.69 38.86 50.09
C GLY A 9 18.05 39.15 49.44
N ILE A 10 18.02 39.55 48.18
CA ILE A 10 19.16 40.05 47.41
C ILE A 10 19.25 41.55 47.68
N PRO A 11 20.42 42.09 48.08
CA PRO A 11 20.58 43.54 48.17
C PRO A 11 20.34 44.19 46.80
N SER A 12 19.53 45.25 46.76
CA SER A 12 19.29 46.05 45.55
C SER A 12 19.62 47.52 45.79
N ILE A 13 19.94 48.25 44.72
CA ILE A 13 20.29 49.67 44.77
C ILE A 13 19.24 50.44 43.97
N HIS A 14 18.53 51.36 44.63
CA HIS A 14 17.56 52.24 43.96
C HIS A 14 18.26 53.36 43.20
N MET A 15 18.76 53.03 42.02
CA MET A 15 19.54 53.95 41.17
C MET A 15 18.77 55.21 40.76
N ALA A 16 17.44 55.10 40.61
CA ALA A 16 16.59 56.21 40.14
C ALA A 16 16.20 57.22 41.23
N GLN A 17 16.36 56.89 42.52
CA GLN A 17 15.78 57.70 43.60
C GLN A 17 16.42 59.10 43.71
N GLU A 18 17.75 59.18 43.66
CA GLU A 18 18.45 60.46 43.77
C GLU A 18 18.29 61.34 42.52
N PRO A 19 18.45 60.82 41.28
CA PRO A 19 18.09 61.57 40.08
C PRO A 19 16.64 62.09 40.11
N ALA A 20 15.69 61.24 40.50
CA ALA A 20 14.28 61.65 40.59
C ALA A 20 14.08 62.76 41.65
N ARG A 21 14.73 62.66 42.82
CA ARG A 21 14.67 63.69 43.86
C ARG A 21 15.21 65.03 43.36
N LEU A 22 16.36 65.04 42.70
CA LEU A 22 17.00 66.25 42.16
C LEU A 22 16.18 66.90 41.04
N ILE A 23 15.61 66.09 40.16
CA ILE A 23 14.73 66.55 39.07
C ILE A 23 13.43 67.11 39.64
N ASN A 24 12.79 66.41 40.58
CA ASN A 24 11.54 66.85 41.22
C ASN A 24 11.73 68.11 42.08
N ALA A 25 12.91 68.28 42.70
CA ALA A 25 13.28 69.51 43.39
C ALA A 25 13.62 70.67 42.44
N GLY A 26 13.55 70.46 41.12
CA GLY A 26 13.83 71.45 40.10
C GLY A 26 15.32 71.79 39.94
N GLN A 27 16.22 71.03 40.57
CA GLN A 27 17.67 71.26 40.56
C GLN A 27 18.34 70.69 39.30
N TRP A 28 17.71 69.69 38.67
CA TRP A 28 18.15 69.03 37.45
C TRP A 28 17.02 68.99 36.42
N VAL A 29 17.34 68.73 35.17
CA VAL A 29 16.34 68.39 34.13
C VAL A 29 16.52 66.94 33.69
N PHE A 30 15.41 66.27 33.36
CA PHE A 30 15.48 64.89 32.91
C PHE A 30 16.14 64.78 31.53
N THR A 31 15.77 65.66 30.60
CA THR A 31 16.34 65.67 29.25
C THR A 31 16.82 67.03 28.78
N SER A 32 17.96 67.02 28.09
CA SER A 32 18.52 68.15 27.35
C SER A 32 19.52 67.65 26.30
N PRO A 33 19.65 68.28 25.12
CA PRO A 33 20.65 67.89 24.11
C PRO A 33 22.10 67.97 24.61
N LYS A 34 22.34 68.66 25.72
CA LYS A 34 23.66 68.82 26.37
C LYS A 34 23.58 68.45 27.86
N PRO A 35 24.71 68.07 28.48
CA PRO A 35 24.77 67.72 29.91
C PRO A 35 24.33 68.84 30.87
N GLU A 36 24.21 70.08 30.40
CA GLU A 36 23.66 71.21 31.15
C GLU A 36 22.56 71.88 30.32
N ALA A 37 21.41 72.10 30.94
CA ALA A 37 20.35 72.93 30.39
C ALA A 37 20.62 74.41 30.70
N PRO A 38 20.50 75.29 29.71
CA PRO A 38 20.76 76.72 29.89
C PRO A 38 19.77 77.35 30.88
N ALA A 39 20.18 78.47 31.49
CA ALA A 39 19.30 79.28 32.32
C ALA A 39 18.11 79.85 31.51
N ASP A 40 16.95 79.99 32.16
CA ASP A 40 15.75 80.61 31.61
C ASP A 40 15.35 81.78 32.55
N PRO A 41 15.88 83.00 32.30
CA PRO A 41 15.66 84.17 33.16
C PRO A 41 14.19 84.57 33.28
N ASP A 42 13.41 84.36 32.22
CA ASP A 42 11.98 84.69 32.16
C ASP A 42 11.14 83.81 33.11
N LYS A 43 11.68 82.64 33.49
CA LYS A 43 11.07 81.72 34.47
C LYS A 43 11.80 81.70 35.80
N GLY A 44 12.84 82.53 35.98
CA GLY A 44 13.68 82.55 37.19
C GLY A 44 14.47 81.25 37.41
N LEU A 45 14.73 80.47 36.35
CA LEU A 45 15.41 79.17 36.45
C LEU A 45 16.91 79.33 36.12
N PRO A 46 17.84 78.92 37.01
CA PRO A 46 19.27 78.92 36.71
C PRO A 46 19.63 77.81 35.70
N ALA A 47 20.87 77.83 35.23
CA ALA A 47 21.44 76.70 34.49
C ALA A 47 21.47 75.47 35.40
N ARG A 48 21.11 74.30 34.86
CA ARG A 48 20.90 73.08 35.64
C ARG A 48 21.44 71.87 34.91
N PRO A 49 22.05 70.90 35.60
CA PRO A 49 22.51 69.68 34.96
C PRO A 49 21.35 68.87 34.37
N ALA A 50 21.61 68.18 33.27
CA ALA A 50 20.66 67.29 32.60
C ALA A 50 21.05 65.82 32.82
N PHE A 51 20.05 64.96 32.95
CA PHE A 51 20.28 63.54 33.20
C PHE A 51 20.63 62.76 31.93
N ALA A 52 19.86 62.90 30.84
CA ALA A 52 20.04 62.19 29.57
C ALA A 52 19.76 63.09 28.35
N PRO A 53 20.27 62.79 27.14
CA PRO A 53 19.90 63.47 25.91
C PRO A 53 18.59 62.97 25.30
N ASP A 54 18.25 61.70 25.51
CA ASP A 54 17.21 60.98 24.76
C ASP A 54 16.20 60.26 25.67
N SER A 55 16.15 60.65 26.95
CA SER A 55 15.33 60.00 27.99
C SER A 55 15.74 58.56 28.32
N CYS A 56 16.83 58.04 27.76
CA CYS A 56 17.21 56.63 27.91
C CYS A 56 18.67 56.47 28.38
N HIS A 57 19.62 57.13 27.73
CA HIS A 57 21.06 56.96 27.97
C HIS A 57 21.61 58.14 28.78
N PRO A 58 21.99 57.98 30.06
CA PRO A 58 22.44 59.11 30.85
C PRO A 58 23.76 59.69 30.33
N PHE A 59 23.98 60.99 30.55
CA PHE A 59 25.27 61.63 30.24
C PHE A 59 26.38 61.11 31.16
N ALA A 60 27.58 60.92 30.60
CA ALA A 60 28.76 60.50 31.36
C ALA A 60 29.17 61.55 32.41
N GLU A 61 28.99 62.83 32.08
CA GLU A 61 29.42 63.97 32.88
C GLU A 61 28.52 64.25 34.09
N THR A 62 27.27 63.77 34.05
CA THR A 62 26.21 64.10 35.02
C THR A 62 25.44 62.84 35.44
N GLY A 63 24.56 62.29 34.60
CA GLY A 63 23.68 61.16 34.94
C GLY A 63 24.41 59.90 35.39
N HIS A 64 25.50 59.51 34.70
CA HIS A 64 26.35 58.39 35.14
C HIS A 64 27.03 58.65 36.47
N LYS A 65 27.36 59.90 36.82
CA LYS A 65 27.96 60.22 38.13
C LYS A 65 26.99 59.94 39.26
N LEU A 66 25.71 60.35 39.12
CA LEU A 66 24.68 60.05 40.13
C LEU A 66 24.51 58.54 40.34
N TYR A 67 24.57 57.77 39.26
CA TYR A 67 24.57 56.31 39.32
C TYR A 67 25.83 55.74 39.98
N THR A 68 27.00 56.27 39.65
CA THR A 68 28.28 55.84 40.24
C THR A 68 28.31 56.11 41.74
N GLU A 69 27.88 57.29 42.17
CA GLU A 69 27.75 57.67 43.58
C GLU A 69 26.73 56.81 44.32
N ALA A 70 25.66 56.38 43.62
CA ALA A 70 24.67 55.46 44.17
C ALA A 70 25.22 54.07 44.41
N ILE A 71 25.98 53.56 43.45
CA ILE A 71 26.68 52.30 43.59
C ILE A 71 27.70 52.40 44.72
N ALA A 72 28.59 53.40 44.70
CA ALA A 72 29.67 53.55 45.69
C ALA A 72 29.14 53.57 47.14
N ARG A 73 28.22 54.49 47.46
CA ARG A 73 27.67 54.60 48.82
C ARG A 73 26.92 53.35 49.28
N SER A 74 26.24 52.66 48.36
CA SER A 74 25.52 51.44 48.68
C SER A 74 26.48 50.26 48.87
N PHE A 75 27.53 50.14 48.06
CA PHE A 75 28.56 49.11 48.23
C PHE A 75 29.30 49.27 49.57
N GLU A 76 29.68 50.49 49.95
CA GLU A 76 30.28 50.76 51.27
C GLU A 76 29.36 50.30 52.43
N SER A 77 28.05 50.53 52.31
CA SER A 77 27.05 50.07 53.29
C SER A 77 26.89 48.54 53.30
N MET A 78 27.04 47.89 52.15
CA MET A 78 26.87 46.44 51.97
C MET A 78 28.14 45.62 52.25
N GLU A 79 29.33 46.22 52.20
CA GLU A 79 30.64 45.53 52.23
C GLU A 79 30.83 44.64 53.48
N GLY A 80 30.18 44.99 54.61
CA GLY A 80 30.20 44.22 55.86
C GLY A 80 28.98 43.32 56.10
N LEU A 81 28.03 43.24 55.17
CA LEU A 81 26.78 42.51 55.35
C LEU A 81 26.87 41.07 54.79
N GLY A 82 26.60 40.09 55.66
CA GLY A 82 26.49 38.69 55.30
C GLY A 82 27.82 37.92 55.36
N THR A 83 27.71 36.60 55.48
CA THR A 83 28.84 35.67 55.38
C THR A 83 28.57 34.73 54.20
N PRO A 84 29.56 34.42 53.34
CA PRO A 84 29.38 33.45 52.27
C PRO A 84 28.91 32.11 52.83
N GLY A 85 27.80 31.60 52.32
CA GLY A 85 27.22 30.33 52.77
C GLY A 85 26.04 29.89 51.91
N PRO A 86 25.68 28.60 51.97
CA PRO A 86 24.50 28.09 51.27
C PRO A 86 23.24 28.75 51.82
N ARG A 87 22.36 29.20 50.92
CA ARG A 87 21.07 29.80 51.25
C ARG A 87 19.96 29.04 50.54
N SER A 88 18.94 28.63 51.30
CA SER A 88 17.70 28.08 50.73
C SER A 88 16.88 29.20 50.09
N LEU A 89 16.41 28.98 48.86
CA LEU A 89 15.52 29.92 48.19
C LEU A 89 14.07 29.70 48.67
N PRO A 90 13.28 30.77 48.88
CA PRO A 90 11.83 30.66 49.06
C PRO A 90 11.17 30.16 47.77
N ALA A 91 9.87 29.83 47.85
CA ALA A 91 9.09 29.50 46.65
C ALA A 91 9.21 30.62 45.59
N PRO A 92 9.18 30.31 44.29
CA PRO A 92 9.34 31.33 43.25
C PRO A 92 8.38 32.52 43.41
N PHE A 93 8.88 33.74 43.18
CA PHE A 93 8.10 34.98 43.30
C PHE A 93 6.88 35.01 42.35
N THR A 94 7.00 34.39 41.17
CA THR A 94 5.91 34.18 40.23
C THR A 94 5.88 32.72 39.77
N ALA A 95 4.69 32.24 39.37
CA ALA A 95 4.51 30.88 38.90
C ALA A 95 5.11 30.64 37.50
N ASP A 96 5.28 31.68 36.68
CA ASP A 96 5.83 31.67 35.32
C ASP A 96 7.34 31.97 35.29
N ASN A 97 8.05 31.62 36.35
CA ASN A 97 9.48 31.87 36.46
C ASN A 97 10.29 30.97 35.50
N HIS A 98 11.46 31.44 35.07
CA HIS A 98 12.34 30.75 34.12
C HIS A 98 13.49 29.98 34.81
N GLU A 99 13.28 29.40 36.01
CA GLU A 99 14.31 28.62 36.71
C GLU A 99 14.79 27.39 35.90
N GLY A 100 13.93 26.90 34.99
CA GLY A 100 14.23 25.82 34.06
C GLY A 100 14.99 26.25 32.81
N ALA A 101 15.28 27.53 32.63
CA ALA A 101 15.88 28.06 31.40
C ALA A 101 17.36 27.64 31.25
N ARG A 102 17.66 27.09 30.06
CA ARG A 102 18.99 26.61 29.69
C ARG A 102 19.37 27.12 28.31
N LEU A 103 20.64 27.46 28.16
CA LEU A 103 21.29 27.68 26.86
C LEU A 103 22.10 26.43 26.51
N ILE A 104 21.69 25.73 25.47
CA ILE A 104 22.26 24.44 25.06
C ILE A 104 22.94 24.61 23.71
N PRO A 105 24.28 24.51 23.61
CA PRO A 105 24.98 24.59 22.33
C PRO A 105 24.48 23.53 21.33
N LEU A 106 24.34 23.91 20.07
CA LEU A 106 23.94 22.98 19.03
C LEU A 106 25.03 21.94 18.74
N THR A 107 24.59 20.71 18.53
CA THR A 107 25.43 19.58 18.14
C THR A 107 24.83 18.92 16.90
N GLU A 108 25.60 18.07 16.22
CA GLU A 108 25.12 17.32 15.04
C GLU A 108 23.87 16.46 15.34
N ALA A 109 23.64 16.09 16.61
CA ALA A 109 22.51 15.25 17.01
C ALA A 109 21.12 15.86 16.72
N VAL A 110 21.03 17.19 16.53
CA VAL A 110 19.77 17.90 16.25
C VAL A 110 19.76 18.56 14.86
N LEU A 111 20.79 18.33 14.05
CA LEU A 111 20.96 18.94 12.73
C LEU A 111 20.78 17.89 11.64
N GLY A 112 19.94 18.20 10.64
CA GLY A 112 19.80 17.38 9.43
C GLY A 112 20.94 17.61 8.44
N ASP A 113 20.76 17.14 7.20
CA ASP A 113 21.73 17.37 6.14
C ASP A 113 21.81 18.85 5.75
N GLY A 114 22.99 19.28 5.26
CA GLY A 114 23.18 20.64 4.72
C GLY A 114 23.69 21.69 5.70
N TRP A 115 24.05 21.29 6.92
CA TRP A 115 24.74 22.14 7.89
C TRP A 115 26.26 22.01 7.79
N ARG A 116 26.94 23.15 7.94
CA ARG A 116 28.39 23.23 8.04
C ARG A 116 28.77 23.95 9.32
N ARG A 117 29.61 23.32 10.15
CA ARG A 117 30.19 23.99 11.32
C ARG A 117 31.16 25.07 10.85
N LEU A 118 31.09 26.25 11.45
CA LEU A 118 32.02 27.35 11.18
C LEU A 118 33.15 27.35 12.20
N ASP A 119 34.38 27.49 11.72
CA ASP A 119 35.58 27.60 12.57
C ASP A 119 35.93 29.09 12.79
N PRO A 120 35.93 29.60 14.05
CA PRO A 120 36.26 30.99 14.34
C PRO A 120 37.71 31.39 13.98
N GLN A 121 38.61 30.43 13.75
CA GLN A 121 39.95 30.71 13.26
C GLN A 121 39.95 31.09 11.79
N THR A 122 39.05 30.52 10.99
CA THR A 122 39.04 30.69 9.52
C THR A 122 37.86 31.49 8.99
N ASP A 123 36.76 31.58 9.75
CA ASP A 123 35.51 32.25 9.35
C ASP A 123 35.27 33.53 10.16
N SER A 124 35.13 34.66 9.48
CA SER A 124 34.99 35.97 10.12
C SER A 124 33.67 36.15 10.89
N ILE A 125 32.59 35.49 10.46
CA ILE A 125 31.30 35.52 11.15
C ILE A 125 31.45 34.75 12.47
N ALA A 126 31.94 33.51 12.42
CA ALA A 126 32.16 32.71 13.62
C ALA A 126 33.10 33.40 14.61
N ARG A 127 34.19 34.04 14.13
CA ARG A 127 35.11 34.80 14.98
C ARG A 127 34.40 35.93 15.74
N SER A 128 33.57 36.70 15.04
CA SER A 128 32.89 37.88 15.58
C SER A 128 31.90 37.55 16.70
N PHE A 129 31.34 36.33 16.69
CA PHE A 129 30.33 35.90 17.68
C PHE A 129 30.84 34.83 18.67
N SER A 130 32.09 34.39 18.56
CA SER A 130 32.67 33.29 19.34
C SER A 130 32.56 33.44 20.86
N GLN A 131 32.54 34.67 21.39
CA GLN A 131 32.36 34.91 22.84
C GLN A 131 30.96 34.59 23.35
N ARG A 132 29.93 34.64 22.50
CA ARG A 132 28.52 34.41 22.86
C ARG A 132 27.99 33.09 22.30
N LEU A 133 28.42 32.73 21.10
CA LEU A 133 28.13 31.50 20.39
C LEU A 133 29.45 30.78 20.10
N PRO A 134 30.01 30.01 21.06
CA PRO A 134 31.27 29.29 20.87
C PRO A 134 31.16 28.19 19.82
N VAL A 135 29.94 27.77 19.49
CA VAL A 135 29.60 26.90 18.36
C VAL A 135 28.65 27.67 17.46
N LEU A 136 28.96 27.71 16.15
CA LEU A 136 28.11 28.31 15.14
C LEU A 136 28.05 27.40 13.92
N TRP A 137 26.84 27.10 13.48
CA TRP A 137 26.55 26.30 12.30
C TRP A 137 25.92 27.16 11.23
N CYS A 138 26.19 26.87 9.96
CA CYS A 138 25.62 27.56 8.82
C CYS A 138 24.87 26.55 7.93
N ALA A 139 23.60 26.82 7.67
CA ALA A 139 22.81 26.18 6.64
C ALA A 139 22.79 27.07 5.38
N GLU A 140 23.22 26.52 4.25
CA GLU A 140 23.34 27.26 2.98
C GLU A 140 22.38 26.75 1.89
N LYS A 141 21.74 25.60 2.12
CA LYS A 141 20.82 24.97 1.17
C LYS A 141 19.42 24.90 1.76
N ALA A 142 18.43 25.24 0.94
CA ALA A 142 17.04 25.02 1.29
C ALA A 142 16.80 23.53 1.60
N GLY A 143 15.93 23.27 2.58
CA GLY A 143 15.68 21.93 3.11
C GLY A 143 16.52 21.57 4.33
N ALA A 144 17.65 22.25 4.59
CA ALA A 144 18.43 22.03 5.81
C ALA A 144 17.56 22.27 7.05
N SER A 145 17.54 21.28 7.95
CA SER A 145 16.63 21.27 9.10
C SER A 145 17.36 21.16 10.44
N LEU A 146 16.72 21.69 11.48
CA LEU A 146 17.09 21.51 12.87
C LEU A 146 15.88 20.92 13.58
N THR A 147 16.05 19.77 14.24
CA THR A 147 14.95 19.03 14.89
C THR A 147 15.34 18.59 16.29
N PHE A 148 14.47 18.85 17.27
CA PHE A 148 14.68 18.45 18.65
C PHE A 148 13.34 18.28 19.38
N ALA A 149 13.36 17.55 20.50
CA ALA A 149 12.22 17.40 21.39
C ALA A 149 12.58 17.88 22.80
N PHE A 150 11.62 18.47 23.51
CA PHE A 150 11.82 18.94 24.87
C PHE A 150 10.52 18.81 25.68
N HIS A 151 10.66 18.76 27.00
CA HIS A 151 9.55 18.94 27.93
C HIS A 151 9.70 20.32 28.57
N GLY A 152 8.76 21.24 28.33
CA GLY A 152 8.90 22.61 28.82
C GLY A 152 7.83 23.54 28.29
N CYS A 153 7.92 24.82 28.64
CA CYS A 153 6.93 25.84 28.27
C CYS A 153 7.43 26.75 27.14
N ALA A 154 8.75 26.88 26.92
CA ALA A 154 9.28 27.74 25.86
C ALA A 154 10.53 27.16 25.20
N ALA A 155 10.66 27.42 23.89
CA ALA A 155 11.86 27.12 23.12
C ALA A 155 12.15 28.22 22.10
N ALA A 156 13.43 28.54 21.93
CA ALA A 156 13.94 29.44 20.91
C ALA A 156 15.31 28.97 20.39
N VAL A 157 15.72 29.45 19.21
CA VAL A 157 17.10 29.28 18.71
C VAL A 157 17.85 30.58 18.91
N TYR A 158 19.03 30.50 19.54
CA TYR A 158 19.99 31.59 19.57
C TYR A 158 20.85 31.54 18.30
N ASP A 159 20.61 32.49 17.42
CA ASP A 159 21.01 32.46 16.00
C ASP A 159 21.46 33.84 15.54
N LEU A 160 21.68 34.04 14.23
CA LEU A 160 22.03 35.35 13.66
C LEU A 160 20.97 35.84 12.68
N LEU A 161 20.79 37.16 12.64
CA LEU A 161 20.23 37.87 11.48
C LEU A 161 21.36 38.54 10.72
N GLY A 162 21.22 38.68 9.40
CA GLY A 162 22.22 39.39 8.60
C GLY A 162 21.79 39.61 7.14
N PRO A 163 22.64 40.27 6.34
CA PRO A 163 22.36 40.59 4.93
C PRO A 163 21.92 39.37 4.09
N ASP A 164 22.53 38.22 4.33
CA ASP A 164 22.29 36.94 3.68
C ASP A 164 21.23 36.07 4.39
N GLY A 165 20.51 36.61 5.37
CA GLY A 165 19.50 35.88 6.12
C GLY A 165 18.35 35.38 5.24
N GLY A 166 18.03 34.10 5.37
CA GLY A 166 16.92 33.43 4.68
C GLY A 166 15.60 33.45 5.48
N GLU A 167 14.57 32.83 4.90
CA GLU A 167 13.29 32.56 5.56
C GLU A 167 13.27 31.13 6.11
N LEU A 168 12.84 30.99 7.36
CA LEU A 168 12.68 29.72 8.06
C LEU A 168 11.20 29.33 8.12
N GLU A 169 10.96 28.03 8.05
CA GLU A 169 9.69 27.40 8.36
C GLU A 169 9.80 26.70 9.72
N VAL A 170 9.00 27.14 10.69
CA VAL A 170 8.96 26.61 12.06
C VAL A 170 7.73 25.74 12.21
N ILE A 171 7.94 24.47 12.55
CA ILE A 171 6.92 23.46 12.79
C ILE A 171 7.07 23.00 14.23
N VAL A 172 5.99 23.08 15.00
CA VAL A 172 5.95 22.63 16.40
C VAL A 172 4.75 21.71 16.55
N ASP A 173 4.99 20.46 16.92
CA ASP A 173 3.98 19.40 17.00
C ASP A 173 3.18 19.30 15.69
N ASP A 174 1.86 19.13 15.78
CA ASP A 174 0.94 19.07 14.64
C ASP A 174 0.41 20.46 14.22
N ARG A 175 1.06 21.55 14.64
CA ARG A 175 0.59 22.92 14.34
C ARG A 175 0.96 23.33 12.92
N PRO A 176 0.14 24.20 12.27
CA PRO A 176 0.49 24.78 10.98
C PRO A 176 1.87 25.46 11.01
N ALA A 177 2.64 25.25 9.96
CA ALA A 177 3.99 25.80 9.86
C ALA A 177 3.97 27.33 9.86
N ARG A 178 4.86 27.95 10.66
CA ARG A 178 5.00 29.41 10.76
C ARG A 178 6.28 29.88 10.08
N SER A 179 6.15 30.90 9.24
CA SER A 179 7.30 31.53 8.58
C SER A 179 7.99 32.56 9.47
N VAL A 180 9.33 32.55 9.50
CA VAL A 180 10.18 33.51 10.23
C VAL A 180 11.37 33.92 9.38
N LYS A 181 11.48 35.22 9.08
CA LYS A 181 12.64 35.76 8.35
C LYS A 181 13.81 36.01 9.29
N ARG A 182 15.02 35.57 8.94
CA ARG A 182 16.26 35.97 9.62
C ARG A 182 16.86 37.24 9.01
N PHE A 183 15.96 38.15 8.64
CA PHE A 183 16.27 39.42 7.99
C PHE A 183 15.28 40.50 8.44
N ASP A 184 15.77 41.70 8.76
CA ASP A 184 14.96 42.86 9.07
C ASP A 184 15.61 44.19 8.64
N ALA A 185 15.01 45.32 9.02
CA ALA A 185 15.44 46.65 8.58
C ALA A 185 16.85 47.07 9.03
N TYR A 186 17.46 46.32 9.96
CA TYR A 186 18.79 46.57 10.51
C TYR A 186 19.86 45.61 9.97
N CYS A 187 19.51 44.69 9.05
CA CYS A 187 20.42 43.70 8.48
C CYS A 187 21.41 44.27 7.46
N THR A 188 22.06 45.39 7.76
CA THR A 188 23.23 45.89 7.03
C THR A 188 24.54 45.21 7.48
N TYR A 189 24.49 44.48 8.60
CA TYR A 189 25.56 43.64 9.15
C TYR A 189 24.94 42.45 9.90
N HIS A 190 25.72 41.39 10.15
CA HIS A 190 25.29 40.26 10.98
C HIS A 190 25.19 40.65 12.45
N ARG A 191 24.19 40.16 13.16
CA ARG A 191 24.04 40.37 14.60
C ARG A 191 23.32 39.20 15.26
N LEU A 192 23.48 39.12 16.58
CA LEU A 192 22.80 38.12 17.41
C LEU A 192 21.29 38.30 17.33
N GLY A 193 20.60 37.18 17.20
CA GLY A 193 19.16 37.07 17.13
C GLY A 193 18.65 35.92 17.97
N THR A 194 17.36 36.00 18.27
CA THR A 194 16.63 34.89 18.87
C THR A 194 15.43 34.59 18.01
N THR A 195 15.33 33.35 17.53
CA THR A 195 14.16 32.84 16.82
C THR A 195 13.27 32.14 17.84
N VAL A 196 12.21 32.81 18.30
CA VAL A 196 11.20 32.18 19.17
C VAL A 196 10.50 31.08 18.38
N LEU A 197 10.45 29.86 18.92
CA LEU A 197 9.83 28.70 18.32
C LEU A 197 8.48 28.42 18.95
N LEU A 198 8.45 28.37 20.28
CA LEU A 198 7.28 28.12 21.11
C LEU A 198 7.34 28.95 22.41
N SER A 199 6.17 29.40 22.88
CA SER A 199 5.99 30.00 24.21
C SER A 199 4.58 29.69 24.69
N GLU A 200 4.46 28.91 25.75
CA GLU A 200 3.22 28.42 26.36
C GLU A 200 3.18 28.74 27.85
N LYS A 201 1.99 28.65 28.46
CA LYS A 201 1.81 28.88 29.90
C LYS A 201 2.13 27.66 30.76
N GLU A 202 1.98 26.47 30.20
CA GLU A 202 2.13 25.20 30.90
C GLU A 202 3.22 24.37 30.21
N ALA A 203 3.98 23.61 30.99
CA ALA A 203 5.00 22.73 30.45
C ALA A 203 4.37 21.49 29.82
N ALA A 204 4.77 21.16 28.60
CA ALA A 204 4.34 19.96 27.90
C ALA A 204 5.47 19.39 27.04
N ASP A 205 5.21 18.21 26.48
CA ASP A 205 6.11 17.57 25.53
C ASP A 205 5.93 18.18 24.14
N HIS A 206 7.02 18.64 23.55
CA HIS A 206 7.01 19.26 22.24
C HIS A 206 8.08 18.66 21.32
N THR A 207 7.74 18.53 20.04
CA THR A 207 8.69 18.24 18.96
C THR A 207 8.76 19.45 18.03
N VAL A 208 9.96 19.96 17.82
CA VAL A 208 10.19 21.15 17.00
C VAL A 208 11.05 20.81 15.81
N THR A 209 10.64 21.23 14.63
CA THR A 209 11.45 21.21 13.40
C THR A 209 11.49 22.60 12.79
N VAL A 210 12.69 23.09 12.50
CA VAL A 210 12.93 24.37 11.83
C VAL A 210 13.68 24.10 10.54
N ARG A 211 13.17 24.61 9.41
CA ARG A 211 13.71 24.34 8.08
C ARG A 211 14.05 25.63 7.35
N LEU A 212 15.24 25.70 6.75
CA LEU A 212 15.59 26.78 5.83
C LEU A 212 14.83 26.62 4.50
N THR A 213 14.17 27.67 4.04
CA THR A 213 13.41 27.67 2.78
C THR A 213 14.18 28.35 1.65
N ASP A 214 13.76 28.12 0.40
CA ASP A 214 14.23 28.83 -0.80
C ASP A 214 13.39 30.07 -1.14
N ARG A 215 12.42 30.43 -0.28
CA ARG A 215 11.53 31.57 -0.50
C ARG A 215 12.30 32.88 -0.42
N THR A 216 12.24 33.63 -1.51
CA THR A 216 12.81 34.98 -1.58
C THR A 216 11.80 36.02 -1.09
N PHE A 217 12.30 37.16 -0.63
CA PHE A 217 11.49 38.30 -0.18
C PHE A 217 12.22 39.62 -0.43
N ASP A 218 11.48 40.72 -0.52
CA ASP A 218 12.04 42.03 -0.85
C ASP A 218 12.87 42.61 0.31
N LYS A 219 14.17 42.32 0.29
CA LYS A 219 15.13 42.83 1.28
C LYS A 219 15.30 44.36 1.17
N ALA A 220 15.15 44.95 -0.01
CA ALA A 220 15.31 46.39 -0.21
C ALA A 220 14.15 47.17 0.44
N GLU A 221 12.92 46.70 0.26
CA GLU A 221 11.73 47.24 0.92
C GLU A 221 11.89 47.20 2.45
N ILE A 222 12.33 46.05 2.99
CA ILE A 222 12.51 45.88 4.44
C ILE A 222 13.58 46.85 5.00
N LEU A 223 14.74 46.99 4.35
CA LEU A 223 15.80 47.92 4.77
C LEU A 223 15.34 49.38 4.76
N SER A 224 14.50 49.75 3.79
CA SER A 224 14.02 51.13 3.64
C SER A 224 13.26 51.65 4.87
N ARG A 225 12.67 50.74 5.67
CA ARG A 225 11.96 51.06 6.91
C ARG A 225 12.85 51.73 7.97
N ASN A 226 14.17 51.54 7.87
CA ASN A 226 15.15 52.25 8.70
C ASN A 226 16.12 53.12 7.86
N LYS A 227 15.66 53.59 6.69
CA LYS A 227 16.44 54.43 5.76
C LYS A 227 17.73 53.77 5.25
N ASN A 228 17.85 52.45 5.36
CA ASN A 228 18.97 51.68 4.84
C ASN A 228 18.74 51.31 3.37
N ARG A 229 19.81 50.95 2.66
CA ARG A 229 19.79 50.54 1.24
C ARG A 229 20.74 49.35 1.03
N ILE A 230 20.46 48.55 0.00
CA ILE A 230 21.40 47.53 -0.49
C ILE A 230 22.57 48.27 -1.15
N ASP A 231 23.76 48.13 -0.58
CA ASP A 231 25.02 48.68 -1.07
C ASP A 231 25.75 47.73 -2.04
N ASP A 232 25.71 46.42 -1.77
CA ASP A 232 26.24 45.36 -2.65
C ASP A 232 25.22 44.22 -2.78
N PRO A 233 24.59 44.03 -3.97
CA PRO A 233 23.62 42.97 -4.19
C PRO A 233 24.12 41.56 -3.87
N ASN A 234 25.41 41.26 -4.08
CA ASN A 234 25.96 39.92 -3.85
C ASN A 234 25.97 39.56 -2.36
N ARG A 235 26.07 40.56 -1.47
CA ARG A 235 26.01 40.37 -0.03
C ARG A 235 24.62 39.97 0.46
N TYR A 236 23.57 40.37 -0.26
CA TYR A 236 22.17 40.13 0.11
C TYR A 236 21.52 38.99 -0.67
N ALA A 237 22.12 38.55 -1.78
CA ALA A 237 21.57 37.49 -2.63
C ALA A 237 21.44 36.12 -1.95
N PRO A 238 22.40 35.64 -1.13
CA PRO A 238 22.25 34.33 -0.49
C PRO A 238 21.11 34.29 0.53
N LEU A 239 20.57 33.08 0.74
CA LEU A 239 19.60 32.75 1.78
C LEU A 239 20.24 31.71 2.70
N ARG A 240 20.75 32.17 3.84
CA ARG A 240 21.48 31.36 4.82
C ARG A 240 20.81 31.45 6.18
N TRP A 241 21.11 30.48 7.02
CA TRP A 241 20.77 30.50 8.43
C TRP A 241 21.97 30.12 9.28
N TYR A 242 22.30 30.96 10.26
CA TYR A 242 23.38 30.72 11.20
C TYR A 242 22.80 30.48 12.59
N ALA A 243 23.02 29.31 13.17
CA ALA A 243 22.46 28.92 14.46
C ALA A 243 23.55 28.39 15.39
N GLY A 244 23.50 28.73 16.69
CA GLY A 244 24.55 28.34 17.63
C GLY A 244 24.07 27.60 18.88
N ALA A 245 22.87 27.89 19.38
CA ALA A 245 22.34 27.24 20.59
C ALA A 245 20.81 27.20 20.62
N LEU A 246 20.26 26.29 21.41
CA LEU A 246 18.86 26.28 21.84
C LEU A 246 18.72 27.02 23.17
N LEU A 247 17.69 27.83 23.28
CA LEU A 247 17.19 28.42 24.52
C LEU A 247 15.93 27.65 24.89
N ILE A 248 15.97 26.84 25.93
CA ILE A 248 14.83 26.01 26.36
C ILE A 248 14.51 26.35 27.80
N ASP A 249 13.25 26.64 28.09
CA ASP A 249 12.72 26.68 29.45
C ASP A 249 12.05 25.34 29.76
N GLY A 250 12.82 24.46 30.41
CA GLY A 250 12.50 23.06 30.60
C GLY A 250 13.69 22.14 30.32
N GLU A 251 13.40 20.90 29.98
CA GLU A 251 14.38 19.87 29.74
C GLU A 251 14.40 19.45 28.27
N LEU A 252 15.55 19.68 27.61
CA LEU A 252 15.82 19.02 26.33
C LEU A 252 15.76 17.52 26.58
N LYS A 253 14.84 16.82 25.92
CA LYS A 253 14.80 15.38 26.02
C LYS A 253 16.10 14.88 25.44
N ALA A 254 16.82 14.06 26.21
CA ALA A 254 17.98 13.36 25.67
C ALA A 254 17.54 12.80 24.32
N PRO A 255 18.32 13.04 23.23
CA PRO A 255 18.02 12.38 21.96
C PRO A 255 17.87 10.92 22.36
N ALA A 256 16.66 10.37 22.19
CA ALA A 256 16.35 9.07 22.77
C ALA A 256 17.55 8.18 22.44
N ALA A 257 18.18 7.58 23.45
CA ALA A 257 19.27 6.65 23.18
C ALA A 257 18.65 5.55 22.31
N GLY A 258 18.79 5.68 20.97
CA GLY A 258 17.92 5.06 19.97
C GLY A 258 17.50 5.91 18.75
N ALA A 259 17.65 7.23 18.73
CA ALA A 259 17.20 8.09 17.61
C ALA A 259 18.31 8.54 16.64
N GLN A 260 19.46 7.87 16.66
CA GLN A 260 20.10 7.39 15.44
C GLN A 260 20.40 5.90 15.66
N ASN A 261 19.75 5.03 14.89
CA ASN A 261 19.87 3.56 14.89
C ASN A 261 19.29 2.74 16.07
N ALA A 262 18.07 3.02 16.55
CA ALA A 262 17.13 1.91 16.56
C ALA A 262 16.78 1.70 15.09
N ALA A 263 17.30 0.64 14.48
CA ALA A 263 16.84 0.25 13.16
C ALA A 263 15.31 0.22 13.25
N LEU A 264 14.62 1.05 12.45
CA LEU A 264 13.16 1.01 12.36
C LEU A 264 12.77 -0.46 12.24
N PRO A 265 11.70 -0.91 12.93
CA PRO A 265 11.35 -2.31 12.91
C PRO A 265 11.28 -2.79 11.47
N LYS A 266 11.85 -3.98 11.22
CA LYS A 266 11.95 -4.51 9.86
C LYS A 266 10.55 -4.56 9.25
N ARG A 267 10.38 -3.87 8.11
CA ARG A 267 9.18 -3.98 7.29
C ARG A 267 9.27 -5.25 6.46
N LEU A 268 8.19 -6.03 6.45
CA LEU A 268 8.14 -7.28 5.71
C LEU A 268 8.09 -7.00 4.21
N ARG A 269 8.85 -7.77 3.43
CA ARG A 269 8.67 -7.81 1.97
C ARG A 269 7.38 -8.54 1.64
N ARG A 270 6.83 -8.32 0.45
CA ARG A 270 5.66 -9.06 -0.06
C ARG A 270 5.77 -10.58 0.07
N SER A 271 6.96 -11.13 -0.13
CA SER A 271 7.24 -12.56 0.03
C SER A 271 7.11 -13.09 1.46
N GLU A 272 7.14 -12.20 2.45
CA GLU A 272 7.02 -12.52 3.88
C GLU A 272 5.63 -12.14 4.43
N SER A 273 4.85 -11.37 3.67
CA SER A 273 3.56 -10.81 4.08
C SER A 273 2.41 -11.79 3.86
N PHE A 274 1.58 -11.95 4.89
CA PHE A 274 0.39 -12.81 4.87
C PHE A 274 -0.92 -12.03 4.87
N LEU A 275 -0.94 -10.85 5.51
CA LEU A 275 -2.15 -10.05 5.70
C LEU A 275 -1.91 -8.56 5.43
N GLY A 276 -2.79 -7.92 4.67
CA GLY A 276 -2.77 -6.47 4.49
C GLY A 276 -4.13 -5.81 4.40
N VAL A 277 -4.09 -4.49 4.24
CA VAL A 277 -5.26 -3.63 4.05
C VAL A 277 -5.01 -2.72 2.87
N HIS A 278 -6.03 -2.55 2.03
CA HIS A 278 -6.01 -1.65 0.91
C HIS A 278 -7.02 -0.52 1.12
N PHE A 279 -6.55 0.72 0.99
CA PHE A 279 -7.40 1.90 0.98
C PHE A 279 -7.43 2.51 -0.42
N ASP A 280 -8.63 2.61 -0.97
CA ASP A 280 -8.86 3.19 -2.28
C ASP A 280 -9.66 4.50 -2.16
N PHE A 281 -9.24 5.52 -2.91
CA PHE A 281 -9.75 6.88 -2.83
C PHE A 281 -10.17 7.45 -4.18
N HIS A 282 -9.40 7.20 -5.25
CA HIS A 282 -9.58 7.78 -6.58
C HIS A 282 -9.83 9.29 -6.55
N ALA A 283 -8.75 10.06 -6.37
CA ALA A 283 -8.83 11.51 -6.34
C ALA A 283 -9.49 12.08 -7.61
N GLY A 284 -10.38 13.05 -7.41
CA GLY A 284 -11.10 13.74 -8.46
C GLY A 284 -10.90 15.25 -8.42
N LYS A 285 -11.48 15.95 -9.40
CA LYS A 285 -11.48 17.42 -9.46
C LYS A 285 -12.29 18.09 -8.33
N ASP A 286 -13.10 17.30 -7.63
CA ASP A 286 -13.85 17.68 -6.44
C ASP A 286 -13.04 17.59 -5.14
N CYS A 287 -11.82 17.03 -5.17
CA CYS A 287 -10.98 16.88 -3.99
C CYS A 287 -10.13 18.14 -3.73
N THR A 288 -10.60 19.03 -2.85
CA THR A 288 -9.94 20.32 -2.55
C THR A 288 -9.27 20.39 -1.18
N GLU A 289 -9.44 19.38 -0.33
CA GLU A 289 -8.95 19.37 1.06
C GLU A 289 -8.36 18.01 1.47
N ILE A 290 -7.63 17.32 0.58
CA ILE A 290 -7.06 16.00 0.88
C ILE A 290 -6.10 16.09 2.07
N GLY A 291 -6.25 15.20 3.05
CA GLY A 291 -5.44 15.16 4.27
C GLY A 291 -6.06 15.90 5.46
N LYS A 292 -7.10 16.72 5.26
CA LYS A 292 -7.71 17.58 6.30
C LYS A 292 -8.03 16.85 7.61
N ASN A 293 -8.58 15.65 7.53
CA ASN A 293 -8.92 14.84 8.70
C ASN A 293 -8.08 13.55 8.82
N THR A 294 -6.99 13.41 8.06
CA THR A 294 -6.08 12.27 8.23
C THR A 294 -5.16 12.54 9.41
N THR A 295 -5.25 11.74 10.46
CA THR A 295 -4.47 11.93 11.69
C THR A 295 -3.61 10.71 11.99
N ARG A 296 -2.52 10.91 12.74
CA ARG A 296 -1.66 9.83 13.27
C ARG A 296 -2.49 8.77 13.99
N ALA A 297 -3.39 9.21 14.88
CA ALA A 297 -4.23 8.32 15.68
C ALA A 297 -5.07 7.37 14.84
N MET A 298 -5.63 7.82 13.71
CA MET A 298 -6.39 6.93 12.81
C MET A 298 -5.51 5.85 12.18
N ILE A 299 -4.28 6.19 11.80
CA ILE A 299 -3.33 5.25 11.18
C ILE A 299 -2.84 4.24 12.23
N GLU A 300 -2.49 4.70 13.43
CA GLU A 300 -2.13 3.86 14.56
C GLU A 300 -3.30 2.94 14.97
N ASN A 301 -4.54 3.43 14.86
CA ASN A 301 -5.74 2.64 15.14
C ASN A 301 -5.88 1.47 14.14
N VAL A 302 -5.66 1.69 12.84
CA VAL A 302 -5.61 0.62 11.83
C VAL A 302 -4.53 -0.40 12.17
N ILE A 303 -3.31 0.06 12.43
CA ILE A 303 -2.17 -0.81 12.74
C ILE A 303 -2.41 -1.63 14.01
N THR A 304 -2.95 -1.00 15.06
CA THR A 304 -3.19 -1.65 16.36
C THR A 304 -4.29 -2.69 16.27
N GLN A 305 -5.41 -2.38 15.61
CA GLN A 305 -6.55 -3.30 15.55
C GLN A 305 -6.32 -4.45 14.55
N VAL A 306 -5.83 -4.12 13.34
CA VAL A 306 -5.71 -5.09 12.25
C VAL A 306 -4.38 -5.85 12.31
N ARG A 307 -3.32 -5.21 12.82
CA ARG A 307 -1.93 -5.74 12.80
C ARG A 307 -1.54 -6.24 11.40
N PRO A 308 -1.62 -5.40 10.36
CA PRO A 308 -1.28 -5.80 8.99
C PRO A 308 0.24 -5.93 8.82
N ASP A 309 0.68 -6.82 7.93
CA ASP A 309 2.08 -6.88 7.48
C ASP A 309 2.40 -5.69 6.56
N TYR A 310 1.39 -5.23 5.82
CA TYR A 310 1.47 -4.10 4.90
C TYR A 310 0.16 -3.33 4.82
N ILE A 311 0.27 -2.03 4.55
CA ILE A 311 -0.87 -1.17 4.20
C ILE A 311 -0.63 -0.65 2.77
N GLN A 312 -1.67 -0.69 1.96
CA GLN A 312 -1.71 -0.08 0.65
C GLN A 312 -2.68 1.12 0.67
N ILE A 313 -2.24 2.28 0.17
CA ILE A 313 -3.11 3.47 0.07
C ILE A 313 -3.06 4.04 -1.35
N ASP A 314 -4.17 4.63 -1.79
CA ASP A 314 -4.28 5.37 -3.05
C ASP A 314 -3.22 6.48 -3.14
N CYS A 315 -2.58 6.56 -4.31
CA CYS A 315 -1.72 7.68 -4.68
C CYS A 315 -2.05 8.25 -6.05
N LYS A 316 -2.56 7.45 -6.99
CA LYS A 316 -3.08 7.92 -8.28
C LYS A 316 -4.13 6.93 -8.79
N GLY A 317 -5.40 7.29 -8.76
CA GLY A 317 -6.47 6.48 -9.37
C GLY A 317 -6.58 6.68 -10.90
N HIS A 318 -7.50 5.95 -11.54
CA HIS A 318 -7.74 6.02 -12.99
C HIS A 318 -8.03 7.41 -13.58
N PRO A 319 -8.68 8.35 -12.85
CA PRO A 319 -8.79 9.73 -13.32
C PRO A 319 -7.44 10.40 -13.65
N GLY A 320 -6.32 9.88 -13.14
CA GLY A 320 -4.97 10.39 -13.41
C GLY A 320 -4.52 11.50 -12.47
N LEU A 321 -5.32 11.81 -11.44
CA LEU A 321 -4.98 12.79 -10.41
C LEU A 321 -4.39 12.09 -9.19
N SER A 322 -3.30 12.65 -8.69
CA SER A 322 -2.57 12.10 -7.54
C SER A 322 -3.15 12.61 -6.22
N SER A 323 -3.29 11.72 -5.24
CA SER A 323 -3.82 11.98 -3.89
C SER A 323 -2.72 12.31 -2.86
N TYR A 324 -1.55 12.72 -3.34
CA TYR A 324 -0.44 13.27 -2.56
C TYR A 324 0.16 14.49 -3.30
N PRO A 325 0.84 15.43 -2.60
CA PRO A 325 1.37 16.65 -3.18
C PRO A 325 2.64 16.38 -4.00
N THR A 326 2.48 15.67 -5.11
CA THR A 326 3.55 15.26 -6.00
C THR A 326 4.22 16.45 -6.68
N LYS A 327 5.54 16.39 -6.81
CA LYS A 327 6.33 17.29 -7.66
C LYS A 327 6.34 16.85 -9.12
N VAL A 328 5.87 15.63 -9.39
CA VAL A 328 5.93 14.96 -10.68
C VAL A 328 4.50 14.59 -11.12
N GLY A 329 4.00 15.20 -12.18
CA GLY A 329 2.67 14.87 -12.72
C GLY A 329 1.54 15.71 -12.14
N ASN A 330 0.34 15.13 -12.09
CA ASN A 330 -0.90 15.87 -11.86
C ASN A 330 -1.45 15.58 -10.47
N GLN A 331 -1.32 16.51 -9.54
CA GLN A 331 -1.93 16.40 -8.22
C GLN A 331 -3.39 16.86 -8.24
N ALA A 332 -4.20 16.35 -7.30
CA ALA A 332 -5.57 16.82 -7.10
C ALA A 332 -5.62 18.31 -6.67
N PRO A 333 -6.77 18.99 -6.81
CA PRO A 333 -6.86 20.45 -6.65
C PRO A 333 -6.43 21.04 -5.30
N GLY A 334 -6.50 20.30 -4.19
CA GLY A 334 -6.09 20.86 -2.91
C GLY A 334 -5.76 19.84 -1.82
N PHE A 335 -4.79 20.24 -1.00
CA PHE A 335 -4.22 19.47 0.11
C PHE A 335 -4.19 20.29 1.38
N VAL A 336 -4.40 19.62 2.50
CA VAL A 336 -4.12 20.12 3.85
C VAL A 336 -2.96 19.29 4.40
N GLY A 337 -1.75 19.85 4.32
CA GLY A 337 -0.52 19.14 4.67
C GLY A 337 -0.08 18.10 3.63
N ASP A 338 0.62 17.07 4.08
CA ASP A 338 1.10 15.95 3.25
C ASP A 338 0.68 14.62 3.91
N PRO A 339 -0.50 14.07 3.57
CA PRO A 339 -1.01 12.87 4.22
C PRO A 339 -0.15 11.64 3.94
N LEU A 340 0.52 11.55 2.78
CA LEU A 340 1.38 10.42 2.45
C LEU A 340 2.60 10.36 3.38
N ARG A 341 3.22 11.52 3.70
CA ARG A 341 4.30 11.56 4.70
C ARG A 341 3.85 11.09 6.07
N LEU A 342 2.64 11.46 6.49
CA LEU A 342 2.07 11.00 7.75
C LEU A 342 1.87 9.47 7.76
N TRP A 343 1.27 8.91 6.70
CA TRP A 343 1.16 7.45 6.53
C TRP A 343 2.52 6.76 6.57
N ARG A 344 3.51 7.28 5.85
CA ARG A 344 4.85 6.70 5.83
C ARG A 344 5.50 6.72 7.19
N GLN A 345 5.47 7.87 7.87
CA GLN A 345 6.09 8.02 9.19
C GLN A 345 5.54 6.98 10.16
N VAL A 346 4.21 6.94 10.31
CA VAL A 346 3.56 6.04 11.28
C VAL A 346 3.79 4.56 10.91
N THR A 347 3.64 4.18 9.64
CA THR A 347 3.90 2.78 9.23
C THR A 347 5.34 2.36 9.46
N ALA A 348 6.31 3.25 9.23
CA ALA A 348 7.72 2.97 9.43
C ALA A 348 8.08 2.77 10.91
N GLU A 349 7.56 3.62 11.80
CA GLU A 349 7.72 3.50 13.26
C GLU A 349 7.17 2.16 13.81
N HIS A 350 6.15 1.60 13.14
CA HIS A 350 5.49 0.36 13.52
C HIS A 350 5.97 -0.90 12.75
N GLY A 351 6.95 -0.77 11.83
CA GLY A 351 7.42 -1.91 11.04
C GLY A 351 6.43 -2.43 10.00
N VAL A 352 5.46 -1.63 9.59
CA VAL A 352 4.47 -1.98 8.57
C VAL A 352 4.94 -1.49 7.21
N ALA A 353 4.94 -2.38 6.21
CA ALA A 353 5.28 -1.98 4.85
C ALA A 353 4.19 -1.10 4.23
N LEU A 354 4.57 -0.07 3.47
CA LEU A 354 3.65 0.87 2.84
C LEU A 354 3.74 0.78 1.31
N TYR A 355 2.62 0.45 0.67
CA TYR A 355 2.50 0.31 -0.79
C TYR A 355 1.51 1.32 -1.36
N MET A 356 1.72 1.73 -2.59
CA MET A 356 0.87 2.71 -3.25
C MET A 356 -0.08 2.02 -4.23
N HIS A 357 -1.39 2.24 -4.12
CA HIS A 357 -2.31 1.99 -5.24
C HIS A 357 -2.09 3.09 -6.28
N TYR A 358 -1.91 2.67 -7.52
CA TYR A 358 -1.39 3.55 -8.56
C TYR A 358 -1.86 3.13 -9.94
N SER A 359 -2.41 4.05 -10.72
CA SER A 359 -2.91 3.76 -12.06
C SER A 359 -1.77 3.82 -13.09
N GLY A 360 -1.61 2.74 -13.85
CA GLY A 360 -0.58 2.54 -14.86
C GLY A 360 -1.03 2.95 -16.25
N VAL A 361 -1.45 1.98 -17.08
CA VAL A 361 -1.84 2.20 -18.49
C VAL A 361 -3.11 3.05 -18.61
N TRP A 362 -4.04 2.94 -17.66
CA TRP A 362 -5.16 3.87 -17.56
C TRP A 362 -4.69 5.17 -16.91
N ASP A 363 -4.63 6.28 -17.65
CA ASP A 363 -4.37 7.61 -17.10
C ASP A 363 -5.12 8.68 -17.93
N SER A 364 -6.35 8.98 -17.52
CA SER A 364 -7.21 9.91 -18.28
C SER A 364 -6.69 11.35 -18.26
N GLU A 365 -6.07 11.81 -17.17
CA GLU A 365 -5.55 13.17 -17.07
C GLU A 365 -4.29 13.36 -17.91
N ALA A 366 -3.37 12.38 -17.92
CA ALA A 366 -2.19 12.43 -18.78
C ALA A 366 -2.59 12.55 -20.26
N ILE A 367 -3.59 11.79 -20.71
CA ILE A 367 -4.07 11.84 -22.10
C ILE A 367 -4.82 13.14 -22.38
N ARG A 368 -5.58 13.67 -21.42
CA ARG A 368 -6.25 14.97 -21.58
C ARG A 368 -5.24 16.10 -21.80
N LEU A 369 -4.10 16.06 -21.11
CA LEU A 369 -3.03 17.06 -21.22
C LEU A 369 -2.12 16.81 -22.44
N HIS A 370 -1.91 15.54 -22.78
CA HIS A 370 -1.09 15.07 -23.89
C HIS A 370 -1.87 14.05 -24.74
N PRO A 371 -2.78 14.50 -25.62
CA PRO A 371 -3.57 13.57 -26.45
C PRO A 371 -2.70 12.69 -27.35
N ASP A 372 -1.49 13.13 -27.70
CA ASP A 372 -0.48 12.36 -28.43
C ASP A 372 0.09 11.18 -27.64
N TRP A 373 -0.17 11.09 -26.32
CA TRP A 373 0.23 9.95 -25.50
C TRP A 373 -0.84 8.86 -25.44
N GLY A 374 -2.07 9.13 -25.88
CA GLY A 374 -3.16 8.16 -25.88
C GLY A 374 -3.03 7.14 -27.01
N VAL A 375 -3.60 5.95 -26.80
CA VAL A 375 -3.82 4.97 -27.87
C VAL A 375 -4.71 5.56 -28.95
N VAL A 376 -4.44 5.29 -30.23
CA VAL A 376 -5.40 5.55 -31.31
C VAL A 376 -6.25 4.30 -31.53
N ASN A 377 -7.57 4.43 -31.46
CA ASN A 377 -8.50 3.32 -31.67
C ASN A 377 -8.63 2.97 -33.17
N ALA A 378 -9.28 1.84 -33.47
CA ALA A 378 -9.53 1.40 -34.85
C ALA A 378 -10.36 2.40 -35.68
N ASP A 379 -11.11 3.31 -35.05
CA ASP A 379 -11.87 4.38 -35.73
C ASP A 379 -11.04 5.65 -35.98
N GLY A 380 -9.76 5.65 -35.59
CA GLY A 380 -8.84 6.77 -35.73
C GLY A 380 -8.92 7.82 -34.60
N LYS A 381 -9.78 7.63 -33.60
CA LYS A 381 -9.87 8.55 -32.45
C LYS A 381 -8.90 8.17 -31.35
N VAL A 382 -8.36 9.19 -30.68
CA VAL A 382 -7.57 9.01 -29.46
C VAL A 382 -8.46 8.46 -28.34
N ASN A 383 -7.99 7.40 -27.68
CA ASN A 383 -8.59 6.81 -26.50
C ASN A 383 -8.34 7.72 -25.30
N GLY A 384 -9.39 8.17 -24.61
CA GLY A 384 -9.27 9.09 -23.47
C GLY A 384 -8.79 8.46 -22.16
N ASN A 385 -8.53 7.14 -22.14
CA ASN A 385 -8.20 6.39 -20.92
C ASN A 385 -6.87 5.65 -21.03
N ALA A 386 -6.59 4.98 -22.16
CA ALA A 386 -5.43 4.10 -22.31
C ALA A 386 -4.24 4.79 -22.96
N THR A 387 -3.08 4.77 -22.29
CA THR A 387 -1.83 5.34 -22.81
C THR A 387 -1.17 4.41 -23.84
N SER A 388 -0.63 4.97 -24.92
CA SER A 388 0.10 4.25 -25.95
C SER A 388 1.46 3.76 -25.43
N ARG A 389 1.82 2.52 -25.80
CA ARG A 389 3.12 1.91 -25.48
C ARG A 389 4.28 2.48 -26.30
N TRP A 390 3.99 3.31 -27.32
CA TRP A 390 4.97 4.04 -28.11
C TRP A 390 5.03 5.54 -27.77
N SER A 391 4.26 5.97 -26.76
CA SER A 391 4.33 7.33 -26.24
C SER A 391 5.44 7.49 -25.20
N PRO A 392 5.86 8.73 -24.87
CA PRO A 392 6.82 8.96 -23.80
C PRO A 392 6.19 8.90 -22.39
N TYR A 393 4.95 8.43 -22.23
CA TYR A 393 4.24 8.39 -20.93
C TYR A 393 5.07 7.72 -19.83
N ALA A 394 5.65 6.55 -20.12
CA ALA A 394 6.45 5.80 -19.14
C ALA A 394 7.65 6.62 -18.64
N ASP A 395 8.40 7.21 -19.57
CA ASP A 395 9.63 7.94 -19.27
C ASP A 395 9.41 9.32 -18.66
N LYS A 396 8.35 10.01 -19.10
CA LYS A 396 8.07 11.39 -18.67
C LYS A 396 7.20 11.49 -17.43
N LEU A 397 6.39 10.46 -17.13
CA LEU A 397 5.43 10.52 -16.04
C LEU A 397 5.56 9.32 -15.08
N LEU A 398 5.29 8.10 -15.54
CA LEU A 398 5.22 6.94 -14.63
C LEU A 398 6.53 6.68 -13.89
N ILE A 399 7.65 6.50 -14.60
CA ILE A 399 8.94 6.18 -13.99
C ILE A 399 9.40 7.31 -13.04
N PRO A 400 9.35 8.60 -13.43
CA PRO A 400 9.63 9.69 -12.51
C PRO A 400 8.76 9.70 -11.24
N GLN A 401 7.45 9.45 -11.35
CA GLN A 401 6.55 9.42 -10.19
C GLN A 401 6.85 8.23 -9.27
N LEU A 402 7.11 7.04 -9.82
CA LEU A 402 7.51 5.88 -9.02
C LEU A 402 8.86 6.10 -8.32
N ARG A 403 9.80 6.80 -8.96
CA ARG A 403 11.06 7.21 -8.32
C ARG A 403 10.87 8.25 -7.22
N GLU A 404 9.94 9.19 -7.38
CA GLU A 404 9.58 10.13 -6.30
C GLU A 404 9.01 9.37 -5.09
N LEU A 405 8.10 8.42 -5.31
CA LEU A 405 7.53 7.58 -4.25
C LEU A 405 8.60 6.74 -3.54
N ALA A 406 9.50 6.11 -4.30
CA ALA A 406 10.57 5.29 -3.74
C ALA A 406 11.65 6.10 -3.00
N GLY A 407 12.01 7.28 -3.53
CA GLY A 407 13.08 8.13 -3.00
C GLY A 407 12.60 9.17 -1.97
N ASP A 408 11.83 10.16 -2.42
CA ASP A 408 11.41 11.32 -1.60
C ASP A 408 10.44 10.93 -0.47
N TYR A 409 9.64 9.89 -0.69
CA TYR A 409 8.69 9.37 0.31
C TYR A 409 9.16 8.08 0.98
N GLY A 410 10.10 7.33 0.41
CA GLY A 410 10.61 6.09 1.04
C GLY A 410 9.54 5.01 1.26
N VAL A 411 8.53 4.94 0.38
CA VAL A 411 7.54 3.86 0.41
C VAL A 411 8.15 2.55 -0.10
N ASP A 412 7.61 1.41 0.33
CA ASP A 412 8.24 0.10 0.10
C ASP A 412 7.88 -0.49 -1.27
N GLY A 413 6.80 -0.01 -1.90
CA GLY A 413 6.40 -0.49 -3.21
C GLY A 413 5.14 0.15 -3.79
N VAL A 414 4.71 -0.42 -4.90
CA VAL A 414 3.51 -0.02 -5.64
C VAL A 414 2.75 -1.26 -6.12
N TRP A 415 1.43 -1.13 -6.12
CA TRP A 415 0.49 -2.01 -6.80
C TRP A 415 -0.14 -1.21 -7.93
N VAL A 416 0.30 -1.51 -9.15
CA VAL A 416 -0.08 -0.73 -10.33
C VAL A 416 -1.35 -1.29 -10.92
N ASP A 417 -2.45 -0.55 -10.79
CA ASP A 417 -3.75 -0.86 -11.37
C ASP A 417 -3.89 -0.33 -12.81
N GLY A 418 -4.97 -0.71 -13.49
CA GLY A 418 -5.25 -0.21 -14.83
C GLY A 418 -4.16 -0.58 -15.82
N GLU A 419 -3.57 -1.78 -15.71
CA GLU A 419 -2.49 -2.24 -16.59
C GLU A 419 -2.97 -3.23 -17.65
N CYS A 420 -2.88 -4.55 -17.42
CA CYS A 420 -3.16 -5.53 -18.47
C CYS A 420 -4.64 -5.47 -18.90
N TRP A 421 -5.57 -5.33 -17.95
CA TRP A 421 -7.00 -5.29 -18.23
C TRP A 421 -7.45 -4.00 -18.93
N ALA A 422 -6.70 -2.89 -18.80
CA ALA A 422 -6.95 -1.62 -19.50
C ALA A 422 -6.21 -1.52 -20.85
N SER A 423 -5.31 -2.47 -21.13
CA SER A 423 -4.50 -2.45 -22.34
C SER A 423 -5.33 -2.81 -23.58
N VAL A 424 -5.32 -1.91 -24.56
CA VAL A 424 -6.02 -2.05 -25.85
C VAL A 424 -5.05 -1.98 -27.04
N PRO A 425 -5.41 -2.53 -28.22
CA PRO A 425 -4.63 -2.39 -29.46
C PRO A 425 -4.50 -0.93 -29.90
N ASP A 426 -3.38 -0.58 -30.52
CA ASP A 426 -3.04 0.79 -30.90
C ASP A 426 -2.84 0.92 -32.43
N TYR A 427 -3.58 1.86 -33.00
CA TYR A 427 -3.58 2.17 -34.43
C TYR A 427 -2.82 3.45 -34.75
N GLY A 428 -2.04 3.98 -33.80
CA GLY A 428 -1.20 5.15 -34.01
C GLY A 428 -0.03 4.85 -34.95
N ASP A 429 0.46 5.87 -35.65
CA ASP A 429 1.50 5.70 -36.69
C ASP A 429 2.75 4.98 -36.17
N ALA A 430 3.18 5.25 -34.94
CA ALA A 430 4.32 4.59 -34.32
C ALA A 430 4.07 3.09 -34.09
N ALA A 431 2.89 2.74 -33.58
CA ALA A 431 2.47 1.35 -33.36
C ALA A 431 2.38 0.58 -34.68
N LEU A 432 1.74 1.16 -35.70
CA LEU A 432 1.59 0.53 -37.01
C LEU A 432 2.92 0.40 -37.75
N LYS A 433 3.83 1.38 -37.63
CA LYS A 433 5.19 1.28 -38.17
C LYS A 433 5.95 0.14 -37.50
N ALA A 434 5.85 0.01 -36.18
CA ALA A 434 6.48 -1.08 -35.44
C ALA A 434 5.88 -2.45 -35.82
N PHE A 435 4.56 -2.55 -35.94
CA PHE A 435 3.87 -3.77 -36.37
C PHE A 435 4.35 -4.24 -37.74
N ARG A 436 4.34 -3.35 -38.75
CA ARG A 436 4.82 -3.65 -40.11
C ARG A 436 6.30 -4.06 -40.11
N GLY A 437 7.11 -3.37 -39.30
CA GLY A 437 8.55 -3.64 -39.18
C GLY A 437 8.88 -4.99 -38.53
N GLU A 438 8.17 -5.35 -37.45
CA GLU A 438 8.44 -6.59 -36.69
C GLU A 438 7.81 -7.83 -37.33
N THR A 439 6.66 -7.69 -37.99
CA THR A 439 5.90 -8.84 -38.53
C THR A 439 6.02 -9.04 -40.03
N GLY A 440 6.33 -7.97 -40.78
CA GLY A 440 6.33 -7.98 -42.24
C GLY A 440 4.93 -7.94 -42.89
N PHE A 441 3.85 -7.88 -42.11
CA PHE A 441 2.50 -7.73 -42.66
C PHE A 441 2.27 -6.30 -43.16
N ALA A 442 1.85 -6.16 -44.42
CA ALA A 442 1.53 -4.85 -45.00
C ALA A 442 0.15 -4.34 -44.54
N ASP A 443 -0.82 -5.25 -44.49
CA ASP A 443 -2.20 -4.98 -44.08
C ASP A 443 -2.35 -4.98 -42.56
N VAL A 444 -3.16 -4.05 -42.05
CA VAL A 444 -3.42 -3.88 -40.61
C VAL A 444 -4.88 -4.26 -40.35
N PRO A 445 -5.15 -5.32 -39.58
CA PRO A 445 -6.52 -5.72 -39.28
C PRO A 445 -7.18 -4.72 -38.32
N ARG A 446 -8.47 -4.43 -38.52
CA ARG A 446 -9.25 -3.50 -37.68
C ARG A 446 -10.20 -4.19 -36.72
N GLY A 447 -10.39 -5.49 -36.82
CA GLY A 447 -11.25 -6.23 -35.92
C GLY A 447 -11.22 -7.75 -36.10
N PRO A 448 -12.03 -8.46 -35.29
CA PRO A 448 -12.14 -9.91 -35.35
C PRO A 448 -12.57 -10.40 -36.74
N GLY A 449 -11.90 -11.44 -37.25
CA GLY A 449 -12.20 -12.06 -38.54
C GLY A 449 -11.39 -11.52 -39.72
N GLU A 450 -10.69 -10.39 -39.57
CA GLU A 450 -9.74 -9.91 -40.58
C GLU A 450 -8.42 -10.71 -40.54
N PRO A 451 -7.72 -10.88 -41.69
CA PRO A 451 -6.41 -11.54 -41.72
C PRO A 451 -5.43 -10.93 -40.74
N HIS A 452 -4.62 -11.77 -40.09
CA HIS A 452 -3.59 -11.36 -39.12
C HIS A 452 -4.10 -10.74 -37.81
N TRP A 453 -5.41 -10.79 -37.52
CA TRP A 453 -5.97 -10.25 -36.26
C TRP A 453 -5.32 -10.83 -35.00
N TYR A 454 -5.13 -12.15 -34.95
CA TYR A 454 -4.49 -12.82 -33.83
C TYR A 454 -3.04 -12.33 -33.64
N GLU A 455 -2.28 -12.26 -34.72
CA GLU A 455 -0.90 -11.78 -34.75
C GLU A 455 -0.81 -10.30 -34.32
N PHE A 456 -1.77 -9.47 -34.72
CA PHE A 456 -1.88 -8.07 -34.30
C PHE A 456 -2.11 -7.93 -32.80
N LEU A 457 -3.00 -8.75 -32.21
CA LEU A 457 -3.19 -8.79 -30.76
C LEU A 457 -1.93 -9.32 -30.05
N GLN A 458 -1.29 -10.37 -30.57
CA GLN A 458 -0.05 -10.91 -29.99
C GLN A 458 1.10 -9.89 -30.00
N PHE A 459 1.25 -9.13 -31.08
CA PHE A 459 2.21 -8.03 -31.16
C PHE A 459 1.97 -7.00 -30.04
N HIS A 460 0.72 -6.60 -29.82
CA HIS A 460 0.37 -5.65 -28.75
C HIS A 460 0.49 -6.23 -27.34
N ARG A 461 0.18 -7.51 -27.14
CA ARG A 461 0.43 -8.22 -25.87
C ARG A 461 1.93 -8.22 -25.55
N GLU A 462 2.76 -8.49 -26.56
CA GLU A 462 4.21 -8.43 -26.38
C GLU A 462 4.72 -7.01 -26.11
N ALA A 463 4.14 -5.99 -26.75
CA ALA A 463 4.45 -4.59 -26.44
C ALA A 463 4.15 -4.25 -24.96
N PHE A 464 3.05 -4.77 -24.39
CA PHE A 464 2.75 -4.62 -22.97
C PHE A 464 3.79 -5.34 -22.08
N ARG A 465 4.19 -6.57 -22.41
CA ARG A 465 5.23 -7.29 -21.66
C ARG A 465 6.59 -6.57 -21.72
N LYS A 466 6.97 -6.05 -22.89
CA LYS A 466 8.17 -5.20 -23.08
C LYS A 466 8.08 -3.95 -22.20
N TYR A 467 6.91 -3.29 -22.16
CA TYR A 467 6.65 -2.14 -21.31
C TYR A 467 6.80 -2.46 -19.81
N LEU A 468 6.22 -3.56 -19.31
CA LEU A 468 6.39 -4.00 -17.92
C LEU A 468 7.88 -4.17 -17.59
N ARG A 469 8.60 -4.97 -18.40
CA ARG A 469 10.05 -5.18 -18.21
C ARG A 469 10.83 -3.89 -18.19
N TYR A 470 10.49 -2.97 -19.09
CA TYR A 470 11.20 -1.70 -19.25
C TYR A 470 11.03 -0.80 -18.02
N TYR A 471 9.82 -0.42 -17.63
CA TYR A 471 9.65 0.55 -16.55
C TYR A 471 10.11 -0.04 -15.20
N ILE A 472 9.88 -1.34 -14.96
CA ILE A 472 10.35 -2.01 -13.75
C ILE A 472 11.87 -1.96 -13.69
N ALA A 473 12.56 -2.28 -14.79
CA ALA A 473 14.02 -2.21 -14.84
C ALA A 473 14.52 -0.77 -14.61
N GLN A 474 13.86 0.24 -15.19
CA GLN A 474 14.24 1.65 -14.98
C GLN A 474 14.04 2.11 -13.54
N VAL A 475 12.97 1.72 -12.87
CA VAL A 475 12.75 2.04 -11.45
C VAL A 475 13.76 1.31 -10.58
N LYS A 476 13.94 -0.01 -10.77
CA LYS A 476 14.88 -0.83 -9.98
C LYS A 476 16.35 -0.48 -10.21
N ALA A 477 16.71 0.13 -11.34
CA ALA A 477 18.07 0.62 -11.59
C ALA A 477 18.50 1.71 -10.59
N THR A 478 17.56 2.48 -10.04
CA THR A 478 17.84 3.49 -9.01
C THR A 478 17.32 3.11 -7.62
N HIS A 479 16.28 2.26 -7.54
CA HIS A 479 15.65 1.83 -6.30
C HIS A 479 15.43 0.30 -6.30
N PRO A 480 16.49 -0.50 -6.12
CA PRO A 480 16.43 -1.96 -6.27
C PRO A 480 15.49 -2.66 -5.27
N ASP A 481 15.29 -2.08 -4.09
CA ASP A 481 14.44 -2.63 -3.04
C ASP A 481 12.95 -2.27 -3.20
N PHE A 482 12.61 -1.35 -4.09
CA PHE A 482 11.22 -0.95 -4.34
C PHE A 482 10.46 -2.11 -5.00
N GLN A 483 9.36 -2.53 -4.37
CA GLN A 483 8.60 -3.71 -4.79
C GLN A 483 7.43 -3.35 -5.70
N ILE A 484 7.29 -4.04 -6.83
CA ILE A 484 6.30 -3.70 -7.86
C ILE A 484 5.39 -4.89 -8.14
N CYS A 485 4.08 -4.64 -8.14
CA CYS A 485 3.04 -5.49 -8.71
C CYS A 485 2.35 -4.76 -9.87
N SER A 486 1.97 -5.54 -10.88
CA SER A 486 1.07 -5.15 -11.96
C SER A 486 -0.24 -5.89 -11.76
N ASN A 487 -1.31 -5.18 -11.39
CA ASN A 487 -2.61 -5.78 -11.10
C ASN A 487 -3.04 -6.68 -12.26
N TRP A 488 -3.37 -7.93 -11.94
CA TRP A 488 -3.80 -8.96 -12.86
C TRP A 488 -2.77 -9.46 -13.90
N ALA A 489 -1.53 -8.93 -13.94
CA ALA A 489 -0.49 -9.51 -14.79
C ALA A 489 -0.10 -10.92 -14.31
N PHE A 490 0.03 -11.84 -15.26
CA PHE A 490 0.33 -13.26 -15.00
C PHE A 490 -0.64 -13.96 -14.04
N THR A 491 -1.90 -13.53 -14.04
CA THR A 491 -3.00 -14.16 -13.28
C THR A 491 -3.96 -14.88 -14.23
N ASP A 492 -5.19 -15.18 -13.79
CA ASP A 492 -6.26 -15.69 -14.65
C ASP A 492 -6.73 -14.69 -15.74
N HIS A 493 -6.28 -13.43 -15.72
CA HIS A 493 -6.44 -12.46 -16.83
C HIS A 493 -5.34 -12.56 -17.89
N MET A 494 -4.17 -13.03 -17.49
CA MET A 494 -2.98 -13.13 -18.31
C MET A 494 -2.40 -14.53 -18.06
N PRO A 495 -3.11 -15.59 -18.48
CA PRO A 495 -2.85 -16.93 -18.01
C PRO A 495 -1.63 -17.52 -18.72
N GLU A 496 -0.43 -17.04 -18.39
CA GLU A 496 0.82 -17.37 -19.07
C GLU A 496 2.02 -17.32 -18.10
N PRO A 497 3.23 -17.76 -18.50
CA PRO A 497 4.42 -17.66 -17.68
C PRO A 497 4.75 -16.23 -17.27
N VAL A 498 5.19 -16.04 -16.03
CA VAL A 498 5.73 -14.76 -15.56
C VAL A 498 6.96 -14.38 -16.39
N SER A 499 6.83 -13.31 -17.19
CA SER A 499 7.86 -12.84 -18.11
C SER A 499 8.35 -11.41 -17.82
N ALA A 500 7.97 -10.85 -16.68
CA ALA A 500 8.47 -9.59 -16.14
C ALA A 500 8.89 -9.75 -14.67
N PRO A 501 9.89 -8.98 -14.19
CA PRO A 501 10.44 -9.15 -12.84
C PRO A 501 9.58 -8.46 -11.77
N LEU A 502 8.31 -8.88 -11.66
CA LEU A 502 7.39 -8.46 -10.61
C LEU A 502 7.81 -9.08 -9.26
N ASP A 503 7.69 -8.32 -8.19
CA ASP A 503 8.02 -8.81 -6.84
C ASP A 503 6.89 -9.65 -6.22
N PHE A 504 5.67 -9.46 -6.71
CA PHE A 504 4.47 -10.16 -6.29
C PHE A 504 3.37 -10.08 -7.35
N LEU A 505 2.46 -11.06 -7.35
CA LEU A 505 1.24 -11.08 -8.15
C LEU A 505 0.03 -10.77 -7.28
N SER A 506 -0.89 -9.96 -7.77
CA SER A 506 -2.08 -9.61 -7.01
C SER A 506 -3.24 -9.24 -7.94
N GLY A 507 -4.43 -9.36 -7.39
CA GLY A 507 -5.71 -9.08 -8.04
C GLY A 507 -6.79 -8.94 -7.00
N ASP A 508 -7.82 -8.17 -7.31
CA ASP A 508 -9.07 -8.20 -6.56
C ASP A 508 -9.95 -9.37 -7.01
N TYR A 509 -11.15 -9.54 -6.49
CA TYR A 509 -12.08 -10.53 -7.05
C TYR A 509 -13.50 -10.04 -6.97
N ASN A 510 -14.39 -10.71 -7.70
CA ASN A 510 -15.78 -10.26 -7.87
C ASN A 510 -16.41 -9.97 -6.48
N PRO A 511 -16.85 -8.74 -6.20
CA PRO A 511 -17.36 -8.36 -4.89
C PRO A 511 -18.67 -9.05 -4.53
N ASP A 512 -19.42 -9.53 -5.53
CA ASP A 512 -20.75 -10.12 -5.35
C ASP A 512 -20.72 -11.66 -5.37
N ASP A 513 -19.87 -12.28 -6.21
CA ASP A 513 -19.59 -13.73 -6.19
C ASP A 513 -18.14 -14.03 -5.76
N SER A 514 -17.83 -13.60 -4.53
CA SER A 514 -16.46 -13.57 -4.03
C SER A 514 -15.86 -14.94 -3.77
N VAL A 515 -16.65 -15.89 -3.25
CA VAL A 515 -16.14 -17.25 -2.95
C VAL A 515 -15.71 -17.96 -4.23
N ASN A 516 -16.54 -17.97 -5.28
CA ASN A 516 -16.19 -18.66 -6.52
C ASN A 516 -15.05 -17.94 -7.28
N SER A 517 -15.07 -16.61 -7.28
CA SER A 517 -14.00 -15.83 -7.92
C SER A 517 -12.65 -16.03 -7.21
N ALA A 518 -12.62 -16.05 -5.87
CA ALA A 518 -11.42 -16.35 -5.10
C ALA A 518 -10.95 -17.80 -5.30
N ARG A 519 -11.89 -18.76 -5.36
CA ARG A 519 -11.59 -20.19 -5.58
C ARG A 519 -10.80 -20.43 -6.86
N LEU A 520 -11.22 -19.80 -7.95
CA LEU A 520 -10.58 -19.95 -9.25
C LEU A 520 -9.26 -19.19 -9.31
N SER A 521 -9.30 -17.89 -9.01
CA SER A 521 -8.13 -17.00 -9.16
C SER A 521 -6.98 -17.45 -8.26
N GLY A 522 -7.29 -17.81 -7.01
CA GLY A 522 -6.29 -18.28 -6.05
C GLY A 522 -5.63 -19.57 -6.51
N ARG A 523 -6.42 -20.53 -7.03
CA ARG A 523 -5.87 -21.82 -7.52
C ARG A 523 -4.95 -21.63 -8.70
N TYR A 524 -5.25 -20.70 -9.61
CA TYR A 524 -4.38 -20.39 -10.73
C TYR A 524 -3.03 -19.81 -10.28
N LEU A 525 -3.04 -18.94 -9.26
CA LEU A 525 -1.84 -18.27 -8.75
C LEU A 525 -0.87 -19.22 -8.02
N THR A 526 -1.36 -20.32 -7.44
CA THR A 526 -0.55 -21.26 -6.61
C THR A 526 0.75 -21.74 -7.25
N ARG A 527 0.80 -21.85 -8.58
CA ARG A 527 1.94 -22.42 -9.33
C ARG A 527 2.75 -21.41 -10.15
N GLN A 528 2.46 -20.11 -10.05
CA GLN A 528 3.19 -19.10 -10.83
C GLN A 528 4.62 -18.85 -10.36
N GLY A 529 5.00 -19.32 -9.16
CA GLY A 529 6.37 -19.24 -8.65
C GLY A 529 6.79 -17.86 -8.14
N VAL A 530 5.84 -16.94 -8.01
CA VAL A 530 6.03 -15.59 -7.46
C VAL A 530 5.08 -15.44 -6.25
N PRO A 531 5.49 -14.75 -5.16
CA PRO A 531 4.59 -14.46 -4.06
C PRO A 531 3.30 -13.81 -4.54
N TRP A 532 2.17 -14.16 -3.93
CA TRP A 532 0.89 -13.64 -4.39
C TRP A 532 -0.09 -13.41 -3.25
N ASP A 533 -1.02 -12.51 -3.49
CA ASP A 533 -2.15 -12.24 -2.62
C ASP A 533 -3.41 -11.96 -3.44
N LEU A 534 -4.57 -12.07 -2.80
CA LEU A 534 -5.84 -11.65 -3.40
C LEU A 534 -6.58 -10.69 -2.48
N MET A 535 -7.30 -9.77 -3.12
CA MET A 535 -7.99 -8.67 -2.45
C MET A 535 -9.52 -8.85 -2.47
N ALA A 536 -10.09 -9.02 -1.29
CA ALA A 536 -11.53 -8.92 -1.09
C ALA A 536 -11.98 -7.47 -1.20
N TRP A 537 -13.19 -7.23 -1.68
CA TRP A 537 -13.86 -5.96 -1.42
C TRP A 537 -14.57 -6.06 -0.06
N SER A 538 -14.36 -5.10 0.85
CA SER A 538 -15.04 -5.08 2.15
C SER A 538 -16.54 -4.75 2.05
N PHE A 539 -17.07 -4.69 0.83
CA PHE A 539 -18.44 -4.31 0.49
C PHE A 539 -18.88 -5.02 -0.79
N SER A 540 -20.20 -5.12 -0.97
CA SER A 540 -20.86 -5.62 -2.16
C SER A 540 -21.28 -4.45 -3.05
N ARG A 541 -21.37 -4.65 -4.37
CA ARG A 541 -21.94 -3.62 -5.27
C ARG A 541 -23.45 -3.59 -5.17
N ASN A 542 -24.04 -4.76 -4.96
CA ASN A 542 -25.46 -4.90 -4.64
C ASN A 542 -25.69 -4.52 -3.17
N LYS A 543 -26.83 -3.89 -2.90
CA LYS A 543 -27.25 -3.52 -1.55
C LYS A 543 -28.32 -4.48 -1.05
N THR A 544 -28.36 -4.69 0.26
CA THR A 544 -29.50 -5.33 0.92
C THR A 544 -30.75 -4.45 0.80
N ALA A 545 -31.92 -5.00 1.13
CA ALA A 545 -33.19 -4.26 1.11
C ALA A 545 -33.20 -3.04 2.05
N ASP A 546 -32.45 -3.09 3.15
CA ASP A 546 -32.23 -1.99 4.11
C ASP A 546 -31.05 -1.06 3.72
N GLY A 547 -30.45 -1.27 2.54
CA GLY A 547 -29.45 -0.37 1.95
C GLY A 547 -28.01 -0.58 2.43
N ARG A 548 -27.72 -1.65 3.19
CA ARG A 548 -26.36 -2.02 3.59
C ARG A 548 -25.59 -2.61 2.41
N ASP A 549 -24.31 -2.26 2.33
CA ASP A 549 -23.36 -2.81 1.37
C ASP A 549 -22.08 -3.36 2.02
N GLN A 550 -21.75 -2.95 3.23
CA GLN A 550 -20.59 -3.46 3.96
C GLN A 550 -20.76 -4.94 4.30
N LYS A 551 -19.79 -5.75 3.89
CA LYS A 551 -19.74 -7.17 4.24
C LYS A 551 -19.42 -7.33 5.73
N THR A 552 -19.97 -8.37 6.34
CA THR A 552 -19.69 -8.69 7.75
C THR A 552 -18.32 -9.37 7.90
N ALA A 553 -17.82 -9.43 9.14
CA ALA A 553 -16.58 -10.14 9.43
C ALA A 553 -16.67 -11.63 9.07
N VAL A 554 -17.80 -12.29 9.36
CA VAL A 554 -17.99 -13.72 9.07
C VAL A 554 -17.97 -14.01 7.56
N GLN A 555 -18.55 -13.11 6.75
CA GLN A 555 -18.50 -13.19 5.29
C GLN A 555 -17.07 -13.03 4.77
N LEU A 556 -16.34 -12.00 5.24
CA LEU A 556 -14.95 -11.77 4.85
C LEU A 556 -14.00 -12.88 5.36
N CYS A 557 -14.25 -13.47 6.53
CA CYS A 557 -13.51 -14.64 7.01
C CYS A 557 -13.67 -15.83 6.06
N ARG A 558 -14.88 -16.08 5.54
CA ARG A 558 -15.09 -17.14 4.53
C ARG A 558 -14.36 -16.85 3.23
N GLU A 559 -14.38 -15.61 2.77
CA GLU A 559 -13.64 -15.22 1.56
C GLU A 559 -12.12 -15.36 1.77
N ALA A 560 -11.60 -14.90 2.91
CA ALA A 560 -10.20 -15.05 3.29
C ALA A 560 -9.77 -16.51 3.41
N ALA A 561 -10.63 -17.38 3.96
CA ALA A 561 -10.36 -18.81 4.09
C ALA A 561 -9.98 -19.47 2.76
N ILE A 562 -10.68 -19.11 1.67
CA ILE A 562 -10.39 -19.61 0.32
C ILE A 562 -8.96 -19.26 -0.09
N VAL A 563 -8.57 -18.00 0.10
CA VAL A 563 -7.25 -17.48 -0.31
C VAL A 563 -6.13 -18.09 0.53
N ILE A 564 -6.25 -18.04 1.85
CA ILE A 564 -5.17 -18.48 2.74
C ILE A 564 -5.00 -20.00 2.71
N ALA A 565 -6.06 -20.79 2.50
CA ALA A 565 -5.94 -22.24 2.36
C ALA A 565 -5.09 -22.67 1.15
N LEU A 566 -4.92 -21.78 0.17
CA LEU A 566 -4.12 -22.00 -1.04
C LEU A 566 -2.67 -21.50 -0.91
N GLY A 567 -2.31 -20.89 0.23
CA GLY A 567 -0.94 -20.47 0.53
C GLY A 567 -0.57 -19.03 0.23
N GLY A 568 -1.50 -18.27 -0.38
CA GLY A 568 -1.32 -16.84 -0.67
C GLY A 568 -1.59 -15.93 0.52
N GLY A 569 -1.29 -14.64 0.34
CA GLY A 569 -1.66 -13.57 1.25
C GLY A 569 -3.10 -13.10 1.02
N PHE A 570 -3.72 -12.54 2.06
CA PHE A 570 -5.06 -11.96 2.00
C PHE A 570 -5.01 -10.46 2.29
N GLN A 571 -5.80 -9.68 1.55
CA GLN A 571 -6.09 -8.30 1.90
C GLN A 571 -7.55 -7.95 1.62
N ALA A 572 -8.01 -6.86 2.22
CA ALA A 572 -9.32 -6.30 1.96
C ALA A 572 -9.24 -4.83 1.56
N TYR A 573 -9.98 -4.49 0.52
CA TYR A 573 -10.25 -3.15 0.05
C TYR A 573 -11.31 -2.47 0.93
N ILE A 574 -10.93 -1.34 1.53
CA ILE A 574 -11.76 -0.43 2.30
C ILE A 574 -11.78 0.95 1.60
N THR A 575 -12.97 1.51 1.41
CA THR A 575 -13.11 2.87 0.85
C THR A 575 -12.68 3.95 1.84
N GLN A 576 -12.15 5.07 1.32
CA GLN A 576 -11.87 6.28 2.10
C GLN A 576 -13.00 7.33 2.01
N LYS A 577 -12.93 8.36 2.87
CA LYS A 577 -13.77 9.57 2.75
C LYS A 577 -13.23 10.47 1.64
N ARG A 578 -14.02 11.45 1.17
CA ARG A 578 -13.63 12.35 0.05
C ARG A 578 -12.46 13.31 0.35
N ASP A 579 -12.00 13.39 1.60
CA ASP A 579 -10.78 14.10 1.99
C ASP A 579 -9.57 13.15 2.19
N GLY A 580 -9.69 11.88 1.81
CA GLY A 580 -8.65 10.86 1.98
C GLY A 580 -8.55 10.28 3.40
N SER A 581 -9.38 10.73 4.35
CA SER A 581 -9.33 10.18 5.72
C SER A 581 -9.98 8.80 5.82
N ILE A 582 -9.54 8.04 6.82
CA ILE A 582 -9.97 6.65 7.07
C ILE A 582 -11.43 6.62 7.53
N ARG A 583 -12.17 5.60 7.05
CA ARG A 583 -13.48 5.20 7.58
C ARG A 583 -13.30 4.29 8.78
N GLU A 584 -13.04 4.88 9.95
CA GLU A 584 -12.78 4.14 11.20
C GLU A 584 -13.92 3.18 11.56
N GLU A 585 -15.15 3.49 11.17
CA GLU A 585 -16.32 2.62 11.36
C GLU A 585 -16.20 1.27 10.63
N ARG A 586 -15.32 1.16 9.62
CA ARG A 586 -15.09 -0.07 8.85
C ARG A 586 -13.95 -0.95 9.41
N ILE A 587 -13.11 -0.40 10.27
CA ILE A 587 -11.90 -1.08 10.79
C ILE A 587 -12.22 -2.27 11.70
N PRO A 588 -13.22 -2.24 12.60
CA PRO A 588 -13.53 -3.38 13.47
C PRO A 588 -13.84 -4.68 12.71
N VAL A 589 -14.54 -4.58 11.57
CA VAL A 589 -14.83 -5.74 10.71
C VAL A 589 -13.53 -6.36 10.19
N MET A 590 -12.61 -5.54 9.68
CA MET A 590 -11.31 -6.02 9.21
C MET A 590 -10.44 -6.56 10.35
N ALA A 591 -10.53 -5.99 11.55
CA ALA A 591 -9.82 -6.48 12.73
C ALA A 591 -10.25 -7.90 13.13
N GLU A 592 -11.55 -8.20 13.07
CA GLU A 592 -12.06 -9.56 13.31
C GLU A 592 -11.61 -10.53 12.21
N THR A 593 -11.66 -10.13 10.93
CA THR A 593 -11.13 -10.93 9.81
C THR A 593 -9.62 -11.18 9.95
N ALA A 594 -8.86 -10.19 10.42
CA ALA A 594 -7.44 -10.30 10.68
C ALA A 594 -7.13 -11.33 11.78
N LYS A 595 -7.87 -11.31 12.90
CA LYS A 595 -7.74 -12.32 13.96
C LYS A 595 -7.98 -13.72 13.42
N PHE A 596 -9.01 -13.89 12.59
CA PHE A 596 -9.30 -15.16 11.92
C PHE A 596 -8.15 -15.64 11.03
N CYS A 597 -7.57 -14.76 10.21
CA CYS A 597 -6.44 -15.07 9.34
C CYS A 597 -5.20 -15.45 10.18
N ARG A 598 -4.83 -14.62 11.16
CA ARG A 598 -3.62 -14.83 11.99
C ARG A 598 -3.66 -16.14 12.76
N ALA A 599 -4.83 -16.59 13.22
CA ALA A 599 -4.97 -17.90 13.87
C ALA A 599 -4.56 -19.08 12.96
N ARG A 600 -4.60 -18.90 11.63
CA ARG A 600 -4.32 -19.94 10.63
C ARG A 600 -2.98 -19.75 9.91
N GLN A 601 -2.30 -18.63 10.12
CA GLN A 601 -1.11 -18.22 9.37
C GLN A 601 -0.01 -19.29 9.36
N ALA A 602 0.32 -19.88 10.52
CA ALA A 602 1.40 -20.86 10.62
C ALA A 602 1.17 -22.13 9.78
N ILE A 603 -0.09 -22.46 9.48
CA ILE A 603 -0.51 -23.67 8.77
C ILE A 603 -0.81 -23.39 7.30
N CYS A 604 -1.32 -22.19 7.02
CA CYS A 604 -1.75 -21.77 5.69
C CYS A 604 -0.65 -21.09 4.87
N HIS A 605 0.14 -20.20 5.46
CA HIS A 605 1.05 -19.35 4.69
C HIS A 605 2.12 -20.20 3.99
N HIS A 606 2.20 -20.07 2.65
CA HIS A 606 3.05 -20.87 1.77
C HIS A 606 2.77 -22.39 1.78
N VAL A 607 1.55 -22.83 2.10
CA VAL A 607 1.19 -24.24 1.97
C VAL A 607 1.33 -24.71 0.52
N GLU A 608 2.02 -25.83 0.32
CA GLU A 608 2.25 -26.42 -0.99
C GLU A 608 1.09 -27.36 -1.36
N GLN A 609 0.41 -27.10 -2.47
CA GLN A 609 -0.71 -27.94 -2.92
C GLN A 609 -0.25 -29.34 -3.31
N VAL A 610 -1.04 -30.36 -2.92
CA VAL A 610 -0.81 -31.75 -3.29
C VAL A 610 -1.56 -32.07 -4.60
N PRO A 611 -0.85 -32.43 -5.69
CA PRO A 611 -1.47 -32.75 -6.98
C PRO A 611 -2.51 -33.86 -6.89
N GLN A 612 -3.73 -33.60 -7.38
CA GLN A 612 -4.85 -34.56 -7.41
C GLN A 612 -5.63 -34.44 -8.73
N VAL A 613 -6.35 -33.33 -8.91
CA VAL A 613 -7.06 -33.01 -10.16
C VAL A 613 -6.53 -31.70 -10.73
N ALA A 614 -6.02 -31.73 -11.96
CA ALA A 614 -5.65 -30.52 -12.70
C ALA A 614 -6.76 -30.14 -13.67
N VAL A 615 -7.28 -28.91 -13.59
CA VAL A 615 -8.13 -28.32 -14.63
C VAL A 615 -7.29 -27.37 -15.47
N LEU A 616 -7.20 -27.65 -16.76
CA LEU A 616 -6.41 -26.86 -17.70
C LEU A 616 -7.08 -25.52 -18.00
N PHE A 617 -6.36 -24.42 -17.80
CA PHE A 617 -6.64 -23.11 -18.39
C PHE A 617 -5.66 -22.88 -19.55
N SER A 618 -6.07 -23.22 -20.77
CA SER A 618 -5.19 -23.12 -21.95
C SER A 618 -4.93 -21.66 -22.34
N THR A 619 -3.69 -21.21 -22.16
CA THR A 619 -3.17 -19.92 -22.66
C THR A 619 -3.42 -19.79 -24.15
N ALA A 620 -3.10 -20.83 -24.91
CA ALA A 620 -3.12 -20.78 -26.36
C ALA A 620 -4.55 -20.66 -26.90
N ALA A 621 -5.48 -21.49 -26.40
CA ALA A 621 -6.89 -21.39 -26.77
C ALA A 621 -7.51 -20.07 -26.30
N HIS A 622 -7.23 -19.66 -25.06
CA HIS A 622 -7.72 -18.40 -24.50
C HIS A 622 -7.36 -17.20 -25.37
N TYR A 623 -6.09 -17.07 -25.76
CA TYR A 623 -5.65 -15.93 -26.58
C TYR A 623 -6.05 -15.98 -28.05
N ARG A 624 -6.34 -17.17 -28.60
CA ARG A 624 -6.90 -17.31 -29.95
C ARG A 624 -8.36 -16.90 -30.00
N ARG A 625 -9.11 -17.15 -28.92
CA ARG A 625 -10.51 -16.80 -28.79
C ARG A 625 -10.73 -15.35 -28.35
N SER A 626 -9.81 -14.81 -27.55
CA SER A 626 -9.91 -13.47 -27.00
C SER A 626 -9.76 -12.39 -28.06
N ASN A 627 -10.72 -11.46 -28.10
CA ASN A 627 -10.74 -10.31 -29.00
C ASN A 627 -10.17 -9.02 -28.39
N GLY A 628 -9.74 -9.06 -27.12
CA GLY A 628 -8.95 -8.02 -26.48
C GLY A 628 -7.53 -8.51 -26.17
N LEU A 629 -6.67 -7.63 -25.65
CA LEU A 629 -5.31 -8.02 -25.30
C LEU A 629 -5.28 -9.00 -24.12
N PHE A 630 -5.92 -8.66 -23.00
CA PHE A 630 -5.93 -9.50 -21.79
C PHE A 630 -7.36 -9.63 -21.23
N SER A 631 -8.32 -9.98 -22.09
CA SER A 631 -9.72 -10.14 -21.68
C SER A 631 -9.88 -11.34 -20.76
N ARG A 632 -10.49 -11.13 -19.59
CA ARG A 632 -10.81 -12.21 -18.65
C ARG A 632 -12.06 -12.97 -19.09
N ASP A 633 -11.86 -14.05 -19.85
CA ASP A 633 -12.92 -14.99 -20.22
C ASP A 633 -12.67 -16.34 -19.54
N LEU A 634 -13.49 -16.61 -18.51
CA LEU A 634 -13.42 -17.82 -17.70
C LEU A 634 -14.55 -18.81 -18.05
N ALA A 635 -15.39 -18.53 -19.05
CA ALA A 635 -16.59 -19.32 -19.34
C ALA A 635 -16.26 -20.79 -19.67
N ARG A 636 -15.10 -21.04 -20.27
CA ARG A 636 -14.63 -22.39 -20.63
C ARG A 636 -14.21 -23.23 -19.45
N ILE A 637 -13.88 -22.62 -18.31
CA ILE A 637 -13.36 -23.33 -17.15
C ILE A 637 -14.32 -23.32 -15.96
N ASN A 638 -15.09 -22.24 -15.75
CA ASN A 638 -15.89 -22.01 -14.55
C ASN A 638 -16.81 -23.19 -14.20
N GLY A 639 -17.68 -23.62 -15.12
CA GLY A 639 -18.68 -24.62 -14.77
C GLY A 639 -18.10 -26.01 -14.47
N ALA A 640 -17.08 -26.44 -15.23
CA ALA A 640 -16.38 -27.69 -14.94
C ALA A 640 -15.62 -27.60 -13.61
N PHE A 641 -14.93 -26.49 -13.38
CA PHE A 641 -14.21 -26.21 -12.15
C PHE A 641 -15.14 -26.21 -10.93
N GLU A 642 -16.20 -25.40 -10.95
CA GLU A 642 -17.19 -25.28 -9.88
C GLU A 642 -17.83 -26.63 -9.54
N ALA A 643 -18.26 -27.40 -10.55
CA ALA A 643 -18.86 -28.72 -10.31
C ALA A 643 -17.90 -29.70 -9.63
N LEU A 644 -16.60 -29.66 -9.95
CA LEU A 644 -15.59 -30.52 -9.33
C LEU A 644 -15.31 -30.10 -7.87
N VAL A 645 -15.11 -28.81 -7.60
CA VAL A 645 -14.84 -28.34 -6.23
C VAL A 645 -16.06 -28.46 -5.33
N GLU A 646 -17.27 -28.22 -5.83
CA GLU A 646 -18.52 -28.47 -5.10
C GLU A 646 -18.82 -29.96 -4.89
N SER A 647 -18.11 -30.83 -5.62
CA SER A 647 -18.08 -32.28 -5.38
C SER A 647 -16.92 -32.71 -4.49
N GLN A 648 -16.28 -31.75 -3.80
CA GLN A 648 -15.20 -31.97 -2.84
C GLN A 648 -13.94 -32.59 -3.46
N GLN A 649 -13.74 -32.41 -4.77
CA GLN A 649 -12.50 -32.79 -5.44
C GLN A 649 -11.40 -31.77 -5.11
N ALA A 650 -10.18 -32.25 -4.84
CA ALA A 650 -9.02 -31.40 -4.65
C ALA A 650 -8.50 -30.94 -6.03
N VAL A 651 -8.90 -29.74 -6.45
CA VAL A 651 -8.61 -29.21 -7.79
C VAL A 651 -7.55 -28.11 -7.75
N GLU A 652 -6.58 -28.17 -8.67
CA GLU A 652 -5.72 -27.06 -9.07
C GLU A 652 -6.14 -26.55 -10.46
N VAL A 653 -6.03 -25.24 -10.72
CA VAL A 653 -6.26 -24.64 -12.05
C VAL A 653 -4.90 -24.27 -12.64
N LEU A 654 -4.55 -24.81 -13.80
CA LEU A 654 -3.17 -24.80 -14.30
C LEU A 654 -3.11 -24.39 -15.77
N GLY A 655 -2.16 -23.53 -16.15
CA GLY A 655 -1.80 -23.28 -17.54
C GLY A 655 -0.89 -24.37 -18.12
N GLU A 656 -0.65 -24.33 -19.43
CA GLU A 656 0.24 -25.28 -20.11
C GLU A 656 1.64 -25.29 -19.50
N HIS A 657 2.16 -24.11 -19.11
CA HIS A 657 3.50 -23.96 -18.52
C HIS A 657 3.61 -24.51 -17.10
N HIS A 658 2.50 -24.63 -16.37
CA HIS A 658 2.49 -25.29 -15.06
C HIS A 658 2.55 -26.83 -15.19
N LEU A 659 1.97 -27.37 -16.26
CA LEU A 659 1.81 -28.81 -16.49
C LEU A 659 2.96 -29.45 -17.28
N THR A 660 3.55 -28.72 -18.22
CA THR A 660 4.66 -29.19 -19.06
C THR A 660 5.80 -29.74 -18.18
N GLY A 661 6.23 -30.98 -18.43
CA GLY A 661 7.23 -31.71 -17.65
C GLY A 661 6.75 -32.26 -16.30
N ARG A 662 5.49 -32.04 -15.92
CA ARG A 662 4.94 -32.37 -14.59
C ARG A 662 3.62 -33.15 -14.62
N MET A 663 3.06 -33.43 -15.79
CA MET A 663 1.75 -34.08 -15.94
C MET A 663 1.62 -35.39 -15.14
N ALA A 664 2.69 -36.19 -15.04
CA ALA A 664 2.70 -37.46 -14.29
C ALA A 664 2.47 -37.31 -12.77
N GLN A 665 2.58 -36.10 -12.22
CA GLN A 665 2.27 -35.81 -10.82
C GLN A 665 0.75 -35.82 -10.56
N TYR A 666 -0.06 -35.63 -11.60
CA TYR A 666 -1.51 -35.49 -11.49
C TYR A 666 -2.20 -36.83 -11.81
N PRO A 667 -2.95 -37.41 -10.87
CA PRO A 667 -3.80 -38.58 -11.14
C PRO A 667 -4.84 -38.35 -12.23
N LEU A 668 -5.39 -37.14 -12.32
CA LEU A 668 -6.38 -36.74 -13.32
C LEU A 668 -6.06 -35.36 -13.88
N ILE A 669 -6.02 -35.25 -15.21
CA ILE A 669 -6.00 -33.99 -15.94
C ILE A 669 -7.34 -33.83 -16.65
N VAL A 670 -7.96 -32.67 -16.47
CA VAL A 670 -9.21 -32.27 -17.11
C VAL A 670 -8.88 -31.20 -18.13
N VAL A 671 -9.17 -31.48 -19.40
CA VAL A 671 -9.25 -30.47 -20.45
C VAL A 671 -10.72 -30.07 -20.48
N PRO A 672 -11.08 -28.88 -19.98
CA PRO A 672 -12.45 -28.40 -20.05
C PRO A 672 -12.74 -28.01 -21.51
N GLU A 673 -13.68 -27.09 -21.77
CA GLU A 673 -14.20 -26.82 -23.12
C GLU A 673 -13.26 -26.01 -24.04
N TRP A 674 -11.99 -26.43 -24.16
CA TRP A 674 -11.00 -25.86 -25.07
C TRP A 674 -11.02 -26.55 -26.43
N GLU A 675 -11.10 -25.74 -27.47
CA GLU A 675 -11.13 -26.13 -28.88
C GLU A 675 -9.74 -26.18 -29.53
N TYR A 676 -8.69 -25.78 -28.81
CA TYR A 676 -7.33 -25.71 -29.33
C TYR A 676 -6.32 -26.07 -28.25
N LEU A 677 -5.23 -26.73 -28.66
CA LEU A 677 -4.02 -26.94 -27.87
C LEU A 677 -2.82 -26.82 -28.81
N GLU A 678 -1.72 -26.27 -28.31
CA GLU A 678 -0.47 -26.27 -29.09
C GLU A 678 0.00 -27.72 -29.36
N PRO A 679 0.50 -28.05 -30.57
CA PRO A 679 0.81 -29.44 -30.94
C PRO A 679 1.78 -30.15 -29.99
N ALA A 680 2.79 -29.43 -29.49
CA ALA A 680 3.76 -29.97 -28.54
C ALA A 680 3.10 -30.35 -27.21
N PHE A 681 2.22 -29.49 -26.69
CA PHE A 681 1.51 -29.74 -25.44
C PHE A 681 0.51 -30.90 -25.57
N LYS A 682 -0.24 -30.97 -26.68
CA LYS A 682 -1.11 -32.12 -27.00
C LYS A 682 -0.31 -33.43 -27.04
N THR A 683 0.87 -33.41 -27.66
CA THR A 683 1.74 -34.61 -27.75
C THR A 683 2.21 -35.07 -26.37
N GLU A 684 2.52 -34.14 -25.47
CA GLU A 684 2.88 -34.46 -24.08
C GLU A 684 1.68 -35.02 -23.30
N LEU A 685 0.49 -34.44 -23.42
CA LEU A 685 -0.74 -34.97 -22.83
C LEU A 685 -1.01 -36.42 -23.26
N LEU A 686 -0.83 -36.72 -24.56
CA LEU A 686 -0.95 -38.08 -25.07
C LEU A 686 0.10 -39.03 -24.47
N SER A 687 1.33 -38.55 -24.32
CA SER A 687 2.40 -39.32 -23.69
C SER A 687 2.09 -39.62 -22.22
N TYR A 688 1.53 -38.65 -21.49
CA TYR A 688 1.03 -38.82 -20.12
C TYR A 688 -0.05 -39.91 -20.05
N VAL A 689 -1.06 -39.87 -20.94
CA VAL A 689 -2.11 -40.89 -20.97
C VAL A 689 -1.54 -42.26 -21.31
N HIS A 690 -0.76 -42.40 -22.38
CA HIS A 690 -0.12 -43.67 -22.74
C HIS A 690 0.73 -44.23 -21.59
N GLY A 691 1.36 -43.35 -20.82
CA GLY A 691 2.16 -43.68 -19.64
C GLY A 691 1.37 -44.23 -18.45
N GLY A 692 0.05 -44.08 -18.40
CA GLY A 692 -0.82 -44.51 -17.29
C GLY A 692 -1.80 -43.45 -16.81
N GLY A 693 -1.61 -42.20 -17.25
CA GLY A 693 -2.41 -41.04 -16.87
C GLY A 693 -3.88 -41.16 -17.24
N LYS A 694 -4.70 -40.32 -16.59
CA LYS A 694 -6.13 -40.19 -16.82
C LYS A 694 -6.46 -38.81 -17.35
N LEU A 695 -7.19 -38.76 -18.45
CA LEU A 695 -7.58 -37.53 -19.14
C LEU A 695 -9.10 -37.47 -19.24
N LEU A 696 -9.69 -36.37 -18.78
CA LEU A 696 -11.12 -36.07 -18.95
C LEU A 696 -11.27 -34.88 -19.90
N LEU A 697 -11.95 -35.11 -21.02
CA LEU A 697 -12.27 -34.10 -22.03
C LEU A 697 -13.73 -33.68 -21.84
N ILE A 698 -13.97 -32.39 -21.61
CA ILE A 698 -15.32 -31.86 -21.43
C ILE A 698 -15.71 -31.07 -22.66
N GLY A 699 -16.79 -31.51 -23.31
CA GLY A 699 -17.34 -30.87 -24.49
C GLY A 699 -16.86 -31.52 -25.78
N PRO A 700 -17.70 -31.47 -26.83
CA PRO A 700 -17.40 -32.12 -28.10
C PRO A 700 -16.20 -31.49 -28.83
N ALA A 701 -15.95 -30.18 -28.65
CA ALA A 701 -14.78 -29.53 -29.24
C ALA A 701 -13.45 -30.06 -28.64
N SER A 702 -13.42 -30.34 -27.35
CA SER A 702 -12.25 -30.90 -26.68
C SER A 702 -12.08 -32.39 -26.97
N ALA A 703 -13.19 -33.13 -27.09
CA ALA A 703 -13.19 -34.50 -27.59
C ALA A 703 -12.62 -34.59 -29.02
N ALA A 704 -12.99 -33.64 -29.89
CA ALA A 704 -12.53 -33.57 -31.27
C ALA A 704 -10.99 -33.53 -31.40
N LEU A 705 -10.31 -32.90 -30.43
CA LEU A 705 -8.86 -32.84 -30.39
C LEU A 705 -8.19 -34.21 -30.20
N PHE A 706 -8.90 -35.22 -29.71
CA PHE A 706 -8.35 -36.55 -29.38
C PHE A 706 -9.11 -37.69 -30.07
N MET A 707 -9.84 -37.41 -31.16
CA MET A 707 -10.65 -38.41 -31.86
C MET A 707 -9.86 -39.64 -32.29
N ASP A 708 -8.61 -39.47 -32.74
CA ASP A 708 -7.77 -40.60 -33.14
C ASP A 708 -7.41 -41.55 -31.97
N GLN A 709 -7.55 -41.08 -30.73
CA GLN A 709 -7.28 -41.84 -29.51
C GLN A 709 -8.55 -42.29 -28.79
N LEU A 710 -9.71 -41.79 -29.22
CA LEU A 710 -11.02 -42.22 -28.76
C LEU A 710 -11.54 -43.28 -29.75
N ASP A 711 -11.98 -44.43 -29.26
CA ASP A 711 -12.65 -45.43 -30.11
C ASP A 711 -14.14 -45.04 -30.30
N VAL A 712 -14.36 -43.86 -30.88
CA VAL A 712 -15.69 -43.28 -31.12
C VAL A 712 -15.79 -42.67 -32.52
N ALA A 713 -16.98 -42.72 -33.12
CA ALA A 713 -17.29 -42.08 -34.39
C ALA A 713 -18.36 -41.00 -34.17
N ALA A 714 -18.01 -39.73 -34.40
CA ALA A 714 -18.94 -38.62 -34.27
C ALA A 714 -20.12 -38.76 -35.25
N GLU A 715 -21.33 -38.56 -34.77
CA GLU A 715 -22.57 -38.62 -35.55
C GLU A 715 -23.04 -37.22 -35.91
N GLY A 716 -22.98 -36.88 -37.20
CA GLY A 716 -23.44 -35.60 -37.71
C GLY A 716 -22.62 -34.39 -37.21
N ASP A 717 -23.15 -33.20 -37.47
CA ASP A 717 -22.53 -31.94 -37.08
C ASP A 717 -22.86 -31.55 -35.63
N LEU A 718 -22.03 -30.67 -35.06
CA LEU A 718 -22.31 -30.00 -33.79
C LEU A 718 -23.68 -29.32 -33.83
N SER A 719 -24.53 -29.61 -32.86
CA SER A 719 -25.89 -29.08 -32.77
C SER A 719 -26.16 -28.42 -31.41
N SER A 720 -27.22 -27.62 -31.34
CA SER A 720 -27.61 -26.94 -30.10
C SER A 720 -28.15 -27.94 -29.07
N ALA A 721 -27.66 -27.83 -27.83
CA ALA A 721 -28.10 -28.67 -26.71
C ALA A 721 -29.40 -28.19 -26.04
N LYS A 722 -30.00 -27.07 -26.50
CA LYS A 722 -31.12 -26.38 -25.85
C LYS A 722 -32.31 -27.29 -25.47
N ASP A 723 -32.66 -28.23 -26.34
CA ASP A 723 -33.80 -29.14 -26.15
C ASP A 723 -33.37 -30.55 -25.75
N CYS A 724 -32.08 -30.74 -25.43
CA CYS A 724 -31.53 -32.01 -24.95
C CYS A 724 -31.53 -32.06 -23.42
N ARG A 725 -31.56 -33.26 -22.86
CA ARG A 725 -31.53 -33.50 -21.41
C ARG A 725 -30.45 -34.52 -21.07
N LEU A 726 -29.66 -34.26 -20.03
CA LEU A 726 -28.81 -35.27 -19.41
C LEU A 726 -29.72 -36.19 -18.58
N VAL A 727 -29.61 -37.49 -18.80
CA VAL A 727 -30.24 -38.58 -18.02
C VAL A 727 -29.12 -39.30 -17.26
N TYR A 728 -29.16 -39.24 -15.93
CA TYR A 728 -28.15 -39.89 -15.10
C TYR A 728 -28.74 -40.47 -13.81
N LYS A 729 -28.60 -41.78 -13.64
CA LYS A 729 -29.14 -42.56 -12.51
C LYS A 729 -30.66 -42.36 -12.30
N GLY A 730 -31.41 -42.29 -13.41
CA GLY A 730 -32.88 -42.16 -13.40
C GLY A 730 -33.41 -40.74 -13.18
N GLU A 731 -32.53 -39.75 -13.05
CA GLU A 731 -32.89 -38.33 -12.95
C GLU A 731 -32.45 -37.56 -14.21
N GLU A 732 -33.09 -36.41 -14.45
CA GLU A 732 -32.86 -35.61 -15.65
C GLU A 732 -32.47 -34.15 -15.34
N ALA A 733 -31.63 -33.56 -16.18
CA ALA A 733 -31.26 -32.16 -16.14
C ALA A 733 -31.21 -31.52 -17.52
N SER A 734 -31.56 -30.23 -17.61
CA SER A 734 -31.28 -29.42 -18.80
C SER A 734 -29.77 -29.38 -19.05
N ILE A 735 -29.37 -29.47 -20.32
CA ILE A 735 -28.01 -29.13 -20.75
C ILE A 735 -28.04 -27.88 -21.63
N ALA A 736 -26.92 -27.18 -21.75
CA ALA A 736 -26.79 -25.96 -22.53
C ALA A 736 -25.52 -26.00 -23.38
N GLY A 737 -25.48 -25.17 -24.43
CA GLY A 737 -24.37 -25.08 -25.38
C GLY A 737 -24.52 -26.05 -26.56
N GLN A 738 -23.50 -26.85 -26.83
CA GLN A 738 -23.42 -27.74 -28.00
C GLN A 738 -23.42 -29.21 -27.59
N VAL A 739 -23.99 -30.05 -28.45
CA VAL A 739 -23.97 -31.51 -28.35
C VAL A 739 -23.56 -32.10 -29.70
N GLN A 740 -22.76 -33.16 -29.64
CA GLN A 740 -22.42 -34.00 -30.78
C GLN A 740 -22.44 -35.46 -30.31
N PRO A 741 -23.50 -36.22 -30.66
CA PRO A 741 -23.54 -37.64 -30.38
C PRO A 741 -22.39 -38.39 -31.05
N ALA A 742 -22.04 -39.56 -30.51
CA ALA A 742 -21.06 -40.44 -31.12
C ALA A 742 -21.46 -41.90 -30.93
N SER A 743 -21.20 -42.69 -31.97
CA SER A 743 -21.23 -44.14 -31.91
C SER A 743 -19.96 -44.64 -31.21
N LEU A 744 -20.11 -45.52 -30.22
CA LEU A 744 -18.98 -46.07 -29.46
C LEU A 744 -18.48 -47.37 -30.09
N GLY A 745 -17.17 -47.48 -30.26
CA GLY A 745 -16.50 -48.71 -30.62
C GLY A 745 -16.37 -49.68 -29.43
N ALA A 746 -15.80 -50.86 -29.69
CA ALA A 746 -15.73 -51.94 -28.70
C ALA A 746 -14.78 -51.63 -27.52
N GLY A 747 -13.82 -50.72 -27.71
CA GLY A 747 -12.87 -50.28 -26.69
C GLY A 747 -13.38 -49.15 -25.78
N CYS A 748 -14.61 -48.68 -25.98
CA CYS A 748 -15.20 -47.60 -25.20
C CYS A 748 -16.45 -48.06 -24.42
N LYS A 749 -16.54 -47.65 -23.16
CA LYS A 749 -17.71 -47.85 -22.29
C LYS A 749 -18.56 -46.59 -22.27
N ALA A 750 -19.85 -46.72 -22.54
CA ALA A 750 -20.82 -45.63 -22.37
C ALA A 750 -20.93 -45.20 -20.90
N PHE A 751 -21.09 -43.91 -20.65
CA PHE A 751 -21.31 -43.35 -19.32
C PHE A 751 -22.42 -42.29 -19.35
N GLY A 752 -23.54 -42.56 -18.66
CA GLY A 752 -24.72 -41.72 -18.69
C GLY A 752 -25.36 -41.60 -20.08
N GLU A 753 -26.46 -40.85 -20.15
CA GLU A 753 -27.30 -40.77 -21.34
C GLU A 753 -27.71 -39.31 -21.62
N ILE A 754 -27.81 -38.93 -22.89
CA ILE A 754 -28.45 -37.69 -23.33
C ILE A 754 -29.72 -38.09 -24.06
N ARG A 755 -30.85 -37.57 -23.60
CA ARG A 755 -32.08 -37.55 -24.39
C ARG A 755 -32.01 -36.39 -25.38
N MET A 756 -32.01 -36.74 -26.65
CA MET A 756 -32.01 -35.82 -27.77
C MET A 756 -33.40 -35.19 -27.96
N SER A 757 -33.48 -34.12 -28.75
CA SER A 757 -34.73 -33.40 -29.02
C SER A 757 -35.80 -34.24 -29.73
N ASP A 758 -35.39 -35.26 -30.48
CA ASP A 758 -36.28 -36.23 -31.14
C ASP A 758 -36.75 -37.37 -30.21
N GLY A 759 -36.37 -37.34 -28.93
CA GLY A 759 -36.70 -38.34 -27.93
C GLY A 759 -35.77 -39.56 -27.93
N THR A 760 -34.84 -39.68 -28.88
CA THR A 760 -33.85 -40.75 -28.86
C THR A 760 -32.81 -40.53 -27.76
N THR A 761 -32.16 -41.61 -27.33
CA THR A 761 -31.11 -41.54 -26.30
C THR A 761 -29.77 -41.90 -26.91
N ARG A 762 -28.72 -41.18 -26.49
CA ARG A 762 -27.32 -41.38 -26.88
C ARG A 762 -26.42 -41.36 -25.64
N PRO A 763 -25.23 -41.97 -25.67
CA PRO A 763 -24.29 -41.87 -24.55
C PRO A 763 -23.95 -40.41 -24.22
N ALA A 764 -23.97 -40.04 -22.93
CA ALA A 764 -23.60 -38.69 -22.49
C ALA A 764 -22.08 -38.47 -22.46
N ALA A 765 -21.35 -39.54 -22.14
CA ALA A 765 -19.90 -39.60 -22.19
C ALA A 765 -19.45 -41.02 -22.56
N CYS A 766 -18.17 -41.15 -22.86
CA CYS A 766 -17.49 -42.41 -23.04
C CYS A 766 -16.24 -42.48 -22.18
N VAL A 767 -15.81 -43.69 -21.83
CA VAL A 767 -14.53 -43.97 -21.16
C VAL A 767 -13.82 -45.05 -21.96
N CYS A 768 -12.62 -44.75 -22.46
CA CYS A 768 -11.86 -45.61 -23.35
C CYS A 768 -10.46 -45.85 -22.77
N ASP A 769 -9.94 -47.07 -22.95
CA ASP A 769 -8.55 -47.38 -22.63
C ASP A 769 -7.63 -46.78 -23.70
N CYS A 770 -6.51 -46.17 -23.28
CA CYS A 770 -5.56 -45.53 -24.19
C CYS A 770 -4.13 -45.76 -23.68
N GLY A 771 -3.39 -46.66 -24.33
CA GLY A 771 -2.12 -47.16 -23.81
C GLY A 771 -2.31 -47.83 -22.44
N ARG A 772 -1.56 -47.39 -21.41
CA ARG A 772 -1.76 -47.83 -20.01
C ARG A 772 -2.76 -46.93 -19.24
N GLY A 773 -3.21 -45.85 -19.87
CA GLY A 773 -4.08 -44.84 -19.30
C GLY A 773 -5.54 -45.00 -19.69
N LYS A 774 -6.32 -43.95 -19.41
CA LYS A 774 -7.73 -43.84 -19.84
C LYS A 774 -8.01 -42.42 -20.32
N ILE A 775 -8.86 -42.30 -21.33
CA ILE A 775 -9.45 -41.05 -21.77
C ILE A 775 -10.97 -41.16 -21.61
N ALA A 776 -11.60 -40.15 -21.01
CA ALA A 776 -13.04 -39.98 -21.06
C ALA A 776 -13.39 -38.70 -21.81
N ALA A 777 -14.52 -38.69 -22.50
CA ALA A 777 -15.01 -37.52 -23.23
C ALA A 777 -16.53 -37.37 -23.07
N THR A 778 -17.01 -36.14 -22.81
CA THR A 778 -18.45 -35.83 -22.83
C THR A 778 -18.90 -35.45 -24.24
N ALA A 779 -20.08 -35.92 -24.64
CA ALA A 779 -20.69 -35.64 -25.94
C ALA A 779 -21.34 -34.24 -26.02
N PHE A 780 -21.30 -33.46 -24.92
CA PHE A 780 -21.96 -32.17 -24.79
C PHE A 780 -21.12 -31.21 -23.97
N THR A 781 -21.29 -29.90 -24.20
CA THR A 781 -20.76 -28.84 -23.35
C THR A 781 -21.44 -28.88 -21.99
N PHE A 782 -20.65 -28.82 -20.93
CA PHE A 782 -21.11 -28.95 -19.56
C PHE A 782 -21.12 -27.59 -18.82
N GLY A 783 -20.11 -26.77 -19.06
CA GLY A 783 -19.75 -25.65 -18.20
C GLY A 783 -20.87 -24.61 -18.08
N GLN A 784 -21.36 -24.10 -19.21
CA GLN A 784 -22.40 -23.07 -19.20
C GLN A 784 -23.69 -23.56 -18.53
N GLY A 785 -24.14 -24.77 -18.86
CA GLY A 785 -25.34 -25.36 -18.25
C GLY A 785 -25.20 -25.54 -16.74
N TYR A 786 -23.99 -25.84 -16.26
CA TYR A 786 -23.71 -25.94 -14.84
C TYR A 786 -23.73 -24.59 -14.13
N VAL A 787 -23.07 -23.57 -14.68
CA VAL A 787 -23.04 -22.22 -14.07
C VAL A 787 -24.46 -21.65 -13.96
N ASP A 788 -25.28 -21.82 -15.01
CA ASP A 788 -26.63 -21.25 -15.05
C ASP A 788 -27.61 -21.95 -14.10
N GLY A 789 -27.47 -23.27 -13.92
CA GLY A 789 -28.46 -24.09 -13.21
C GLY A 789 -27.99 -24.74 -11.90
N ARG A 790 -26.67 -24.91 -11.70
CA ARG A 790 -26.01 -25.70 -10.63
C ARG A 790 -26.76 -26.99 -10.27
N ASN A 791 -27.19 -27.70 -11.30
CA ASN A 791 -28.07 -28.83 -11.14
C ASN A 791 -27.35 -30.02 -10.48
N ALA A 792 -27.95 -30.61 -9.44
CA ALA A 792 -27.37 -31.73 -8.69
C ALA A 792 -27.10 -32.98 -9.55
N VAL A 793 -27.92 -33.25 -10.58
CA VAL A 793 -27.71 -34.35 -11.53
C VAL A 793 -26.48 -34.10 -12.38
N MET A 794 -26.29 -32.87 -12.87
CA MET A 794 -25.09 -32.48 -13.62
C MET A 794 -23.84 -32.59 -12.75
N ARG A 795 -23.88 -32.06 -11.51
CA ARG A 795 -22.77 -32.16 -10.55
C ARG A 795 -22.37 -33.61 -10.32
N ARG A 796 -23.37 -34.46 -9.99
CA ARG A 796 -23.17 -35.89 -9.73
C ARG A 796 -22.65 -36.63 -10.94
N PHE A 797 -23.15 -36.34 -12.14
CA PHE A 797 -22.67 -36.94 -13.39
C PHE A 797 -21.18 -36.67 -13.60
N LEU A 798 -20.75 -35.41 -13.51
CA LEU A 798 -19.35 -35.06 -13.73
C LEU A 798 -18.44 -35.63 -12.64
N ASN A 799 -18.87 -35.58 -11.37
CA ASN A 799 -18.12 -36.16 -10.27
C ASN A 799 -17.95 -37.68 -10.42
N ASP A 800 -19.03 -38.40 -10.74
CA ASP A 800 -18.98 -39.85 -10.89
C ASP A 800 -18.15 -40.25 -12.12
N LEU A 801 -18.16 -39.45 -13.19
CA LEU A 801 -17.28 -39.64 -14.35
C LEU A 801 -15.81 -39.41 -13.98
N ALA A 802 -15.51 -38.37 -13.20
CA ALA A 802 -14.17 -38.13 -12.67
C ALA A 802 -13.71 -39.29 -11.76
N ARG A 803 -14.62 -39.85 -10.96
CA ARG A 803 -14.35 -41.02 -10.09
C ARG A 803 -14.18 -42.33 -10.85
N GLU A 804 -14.82 -42.51 -12.01
CA GLU A 804 -14.56 -43.64 -12.90
C GLU A 804 -13.09 -43.63 -13.41
N LEU A 805 -12.53 -42.43 -13.63
CA LEU A 805 -11.13 -42.26 -14.02
C LEU A 805 -10.17 -42.31 -12.83
N PHE A 806 -10.55 -41.66 -11.73
CA PHE A 806 -9.75 -41.48 -10.52
C PHE A 806 -10.54 -41.90 -9.27
N PRO A 807 -10.62 -43.22 -9.00
CA PRO A 807 -11.50 -43.75 -7.95
C PRO A 807 -11.01 -43.47 -6.53
N ASP A 808 -9.68 -43.40 -6.35
CA ASP A 808 -9.02 -43.35 -5.04
C ASP A 808 -8.27 -42.01 -4.82
N PRO A 809 -8.98 -40.88 -4.64
CA PRO A 809 -8.34 -39.65 -4.25
C PRO A 809 -7.75 -39.74 -2.85
N LEU A 810 -6.75 -38.90 -2.63
CA LEU A 810 -6.01 -38.80 -1.38
C LEU A 810 -6.93 -38.49 -0.20
N VAL A 811 -7.95 -37.66 -0.42
CA VAL A 811 -8.93 -37.28 0.59
C VAL A 811 -10.34 -37.48 0.04
N GLU A 812 -11.19 -38.10 0.84
CA GLU A 812 -12.63 -38.13 0.66
C GLU A 812 -13.31 -37.50 1.87
N VAL A 813 -14.33 -36.68 1.61
CA VAL A 813 -15.13 -36.03 2.65
C VAL A 813 -16.59 -36.39 2.43
N LYS A 814 -17.30 -36.78 3.49
CA LYS A 814 -18.74 -37.08 3.47
C LYS A 814 -19.45 -36.32 4.59
N GLY A 815 -20.73 -36.04 4.39
CA GLY A 815 -21.60 -35.40 5.39
C GLY A 815 -22.22 -34.07 4.93
N SER A 816 -21.54 -33.33 4.04
CA SER A 816 -22.08 -32.12 3.41
C SER A 816 -21.45 -31.91 2.03
N SER A 817 -22.19 -31.35 1.08
CA SER A 817 -21.65 -30.87 -0.21
C SER A 817 -21.11 -29.44 -0.14
N ASP A 818 -21.34 -28.74 0.97
CA ASP A 818 -21.05 -27.31 1.09
C ASP A 818 -19.69 -27.05 1.72
N VAL A 819 -18.69 -27.84 1.33
CA VAL A 819 -17.32 -27.70 1.83
C VAL A 819 -16.32 -27.69 0.67
N ASP A 820 -15.50 -26.64 0.61
CA ASP A 820 -14.31 -26.66 -0.24
C ASP A 820 -13.22 -27.49 0.45
N VAL A 821 -12.57 -28.37 -0.31
CA VAL A 821 -11.49 -29.23 0.18
C VAL A 821 -10.20 -28.86 -0.53
N VAL A 822 -9.23 -28.39 0.26
CA VAL A 822 -7.88 -28.07 -0.22
C VAL A 822 -6.88 -28.97 0.50
N VAL A 823 -6.06 -29.68 -0.27
CA VAL A 823 -5.08 -30.64 0.25
C VAL A 823 -3.68 -30.12 -0.01
N GLY A 824 -2.91 -29.92 1.06
CA GLY A 824 -1.60 -29.31 0.97
C GLY A 824 -0.57 -29.96 1.89
N ARG A 825 0.64 -29.41 1.88
CA ARG A 825 1.72 -29.74 2.82
C ARG A 825 2.28 -28.46 3.42
N GLN A 826 2.45 -28.47 4.73
CA GLN A 826 3.11 -27.39 5.46
C GLN A 826 4.19 -27.96 6.39
N GLY A 827 5.45 -27.62 6.11
CA GLY A 827 6.60 -28.17 6.82
C GLY A 827 6.61 -29.71 6.80
N GLY A 828 6.27 -30.32 5.65
CA GLY A 828 6.19 -31.77 5.46
C GLY A 828 4.92 -32.45 5.98
N ARG A 829 4.15 -31.80 6.86
CA ARG A 829 2.88 -32.32 7.39
C ARG A 829 1.78 -32.17 6.35
N LEU A 830 0.96 -33.21 6.19
CA LEU A 830 -0.21 -33.15 5.29
C LEU A 830 -1.30 -32.30 5.96
N THR A 831 -1.88 -31.37 5.21
CA THR A 831 -2.97 -30.50 5.65
C THR A 831 -4.19 -30.71 4.77
N VAL A 832 -5.36 -30.78 5.38
CA VAL A 832 -6.67 -30.86 4.70
C VAL A 832 -7.52 -29.70 5.22
N SER A 833 -7.57 -28.62 4.45
CA SER A 833 -8.42 -27.47 4.72
C SER A 833 -9.85 -27.78 4.31
N LEU A 834 -10.78 -27.60 5.25
CA LEU A 834 -12.22 -27.74 5.11
C LEU A 834 -12.84 -26.36 5.26
N ILE A 835 -13.37 -25.81 4.17
CA ILE A 835 -13.87 -24.43 4.15
C ILE A 835 -15.38 -24.47 3.92
N ASN A 836 -16.14 -23.94 4.87
CA ASN A 836 -17.60 -23.90 4.80
C ASN A 836 -18.05 -22.91 3.71
N THR A 837 -18.72 -23.42 2.68
CA THR A 837 -19.28 -22.63 1.59
C THR A 837 -20.80 -22.70 1.54
N SER A 838 -21.45 -23.05 2.65
CA SER A 838 -22.90 -23.06 2.76
C SER A 838 -23.51 -21.65 2.67
N GLY A 839 -24.81 -21.61 2.38
CA GLY A 839 -25.59 -20.39 2.29
C GLY A 839 -25.44 -19.65 0.95
N PRO A 840 -26.17 -18.54 0.77
CA PRO A 840 -26.37 -17.89 -0.54
C PRO A 840 -25.20 -16.98 -0.94
N HIS A 841 -23.95 -17.48 -0.88
CA HIS A 841 -22.73 -16.70 -1.06
C HIS A 841 -22.52 -16.05 -2.43
N GLN A 842 -23.38 -16.36 -3.40
CA GLN A 842 -23.28 -15.94 -4.80
C GLN A 842 -24.31 -14.85 -5.14
N SER A 843 -25.36 -14.73 -4.33
CA SER A 843 -26.52 -13.89 -4.62
C SER A 843 -26.84 -12.92 -3.49
N ALA A 844 -26.49 -13.27 -2.24
CA ALA A 844 -26.70 -12.39 -1.10
C ALA A 844 -25.55 -11.36 -1.00
N PRO A 845 -25.86 -10.04 -1.01
CA PRO A 845 -24.85 -8.99 -0.97
C PRO A 845 -24.10 -8.96 0.38
N VAL A 846 -24.85 -9.09 1.49
CA VAL A 846 -24.33 -9.09 2.86
C VAL A 846 -24.89 -10.31 3.58
N ILE A 847 -24.03 -11.04 4.29
CA ILE A 847 -24.38 -12.27 5.01
C ILE A 847 -24.05 -12.08 6.49
N ASP A 848 -25.08 -12.02 7.34
CA ASP A 848 -24.92 -11.74 8.76
C ASP A 848 -24.45 -12.96 9.57
N GLU A 849 -24.80 -14.17 9.11
CA GLU A 849 -24.40 -15.43 9.74
C GLU A 849 -24.18 -16.53 8.68
N ILE A 850 -23.28 -17.47 9.00
CA ILE A 850 -23.04 -18.66 8.19
C ILE A 850 -23.24 -19.86 9.12
N ALA A 851 -24.20 -20.71 8.79
CA ALA A 851 -24.48 -21.89 9.59
C ALA A 851 -23.29 -22.86 9.52
N PRO A 852 -22.86 -23.44 10.64
CA PRO A 852 -21.82 -24.46 10.64
C PRO A 852 -22.25 -25.70 9.86
N ILE A 853 -21.28 -26.43 9.32
CA ILE A 853 -21.52 -27.72 8.67
C ILE A 853 -20.90 -28.87 9.47
N GLY A 854 -21.44 -30.07 9.32
CA GLY A 854 -20.92 -31.30 9.92
C GLY A 854 -21.97 -32.11 10.68
N PRO A 855 -21.59 -33.25 11.27
CA PRO A 855 -20.24 -33.82 11.28
C PRO A 855 -19.78 -34.25 9.88
N LEU A 856 -18.48 -34.18 9.63
CA LEU A 856 -17.85 -34.61 8.39
C LEU A 856 -16.98 -35.85 8.65
N ASP A 857 -17.21 -36.89 7.85
CA ASP A 857 -16.40 -38.10 7.87
C ASP A 857 -15.33 -38.03 6.78
N LEU A 858 -14.07 -38.05 7.20
CA LEU A 858 -12.91 -37.96 6.30
C LEU A 858 -12.23 -39.31 6.17
N THR A 859 -11.86 -39.66 4.94
CA THR A 859 -10.89 -40.73 4.65
C THR A 859 -9.67 -40.10 3.99
N ILE A 860 -8.51 -40.20 4.64
CA ILE A 860 -7.24 -39.67 4.14
C ILE A 860 -6.31 -40.85 3.84
N ARG A 861 -6.01 -41.10 2.58
CA ARG A 861 -5.15 -42.20 2.15
C ARG A 861 -3.69 -41.86 2.42
N GLN A 862 -3.05 -42.62 3.29
CA GLN A 862 -1.67 -42.41 3.66
C GLN A 862 -1.00 -43.73 4.03
N ALA A 863 0.02 -44.13 3.26
CA ALA A 863 0.71 -45.41 3.44
C ALA A 863 1.40 -45.56 4.81
N THR A 864 1.72 -44.46 5.48
CA THR A 864 2.34 -44.46 6.81
C THR A 864 1.32 -44.08 7.87
N ARG A 865 1.25 -44.86 8.96
CA ARG A 865 0.40 -44.57 10.12
C ARG A 865 0.82 -43.24 10.74
N PRO A 866 -0.10 -42.27 10.92
CA PRO A 866 0.25 -41.01 11.57
C PRO A 866 0.53 -41.20 13.07
N ALA A 867 1.36 -40.32 13.62
CA ALA A 867 1.55 -40.16 15.04
C ALA A 867 0.33 -39.49 15.68
N LYS A 868 -0.18 -38.44 15.03
CA LYS A 868 -1.25 -37.59 15.54
C LYS A 868 -2.05 -37.00 14.38
N VAL A 869 -3.33 -36.77 14.62
CA VAL A 869 -4.21 -36.00 13.74
C VAL A 869 -4.81 -34.87 14.59
N THR A 870 -4.64 -33.62 14.18
CA THR A 870 -5.20 -32.45 14.88
C THR A 870 -6.16 -31.67 14.01
N LEU A 871 -7.12 -31.01 14.66
CA LEU A 871 -8.00 -30.00 14.07
C LEU A 871 -7.49 -28.62 14.49
N GLU A 872 -7.04 -27.88 13.50
CA GLU A 872 -6.49 -26.54 13.65
C GLU A 872 -7.46 -25.48 13.11
N PRO A 873 -7.47 -24.26 13.69
CA PRO A 873 -6.49 -23.69 14.63
C PRO A 873 -6.78 -23.98 16.12
N ALA A 874 -7.80 -24.78 16.44
CA ALA A 874 -8.17 -25.06 17.82
C ALA A 874 -7.18 -26.00 18.55
N GLY A 875 -6.20 -26.60 17.86
CA GLY A 875 -5.24 -27.55 18.44
C GLY A 875 -5.87 -28.83 18.98
N ILE A 876 -7.08 -29.19 18.55
CA ILE A 876 -7.85 -30.33 19.10
C ILE A 876 -7.29 -31.62 18.51
N SER A 877 -6.91 -32.58 19.34
CA SER A 877 -6.52 -33.91 18.86
C SER A 877 -7.77 -34.70 18.46
N LEU A 878 -7.81 -35.18 17.22
CA LEU A 878 -8.93 -35.96 16.71
C LEU A 878 -8.65 -37.46 16.88
N PRO A 879 -9.59 -38.25 17.42
CA PRO A 879 -9.50 -39.69 17.37
C PRO A 879 -9.58 -40.16 15.92
N PHE A 880 -8.71 -41.09 15.53
CA PHE A 880 -8.70 -41.65 14.18
C PHE A 880 -8.48 -43.16 14.20
N GLU A 881 -9.04 -43.83 13.21
CA GLU A 881 -8.72 -45.22 12.88
C GLU A 881 -7.70 -45.23 11.75
N TYR A 882 -6.76 -46.18 11.81
CA TYR A 882 -5.80 -46.40 10.72
C TYR A 882 -5.87 -47.85 10.27
N GLN A 883 -6.34 -48.06 9.05
CA GLN A 883 -6.52 -49.38 8.46
C GLN A 883 -6.25 -49.31 6.96
N ASP A 884 -5.58 -50.33 6.40
CA ASP A 884 -5.35 -50.51 4.96
C ASP A 884 -4.75 -49.28 4.26
N GLY A 885 -3.83 -48.60 4.93
CA GLY A 885 -3.18 -47.40 4.39
C GLY A 885 -4.08 -46.16 4.35
N ALA A 886 -5.15 -46.10 5.14
CA ALA A 886 -6.04 -44.95 5.23
C ALA A 886 -6.34 -44.55 6.69
N ILE A 887 -6.42 -43.25 6.91
CA ILE A 887 -6.84 -42.61 8.15
C ILE A 887 -8.33 -42.31 8.02
N ARG A 888 -9.15 -42.80 8.95
CA ARG A 888 -10.55 -42.40 9.07
C ARG A 888 -10.71 -41.53 10.30
N VAL A 889 -11.22 -40.33 10.10
CA VAL A 889 -11.36 -39.32 11.16
C VAL A 889 -12.66 -38.57 10.99
N ARG A 890 -13.33 -38.27 12.11
CA ARG A 890 -14.56 -37.48 12.13
C ARG A 890 -14.26 -36.06 12.61
N VAL A 891 -14.58 -35.07 11.77
CA VAL A 891 -14.57 -33.65 12.15
C VAL A 891 -15.97 -33.30 12.62
N PRO A 892 -16.16 -32.92 13.90
CA PRO A 892 -17.50 -32.76 14.47
C PRO A 892 -18.28 -31.59 13.85
N ARG A 893 -17.57 -30.50 13.51
CA ARG A 893 -18.16 -29.25 13.04
C ARG A 893 -17.09 -28.42 12.33
N VAL A 894 -17.49 -27.70 11.28
CA VAL A 894 -16.69 -26.68 10.60
C VAL A 894 -17.48 -25.38 10.63
N GLU A 895 -16.95 -24.37 11.35
CA GLU A 895 -17.57 -23.04 11.37
C GLU A 895 -17.38 -22.35 10.02
N ILE A 896 -16.13 -21.95 9.73
CA ILE A 896 -15.73 -21.30 8.48
C ILE A 896 -14.57 -22.03 7.83
N HIS A 897 -13.48 -22.27 8.57
CA HIS A 897 -12.27 -22.91 8.04
C HIS A 897 -11.56 -23.69 9.13
N GLU A 898 -11.65 -25.00 9.05
CA GLU A 898 -10.92 -25.92 9.92
C GLU A 898 -9.91 -26.70 9.09
N ILE A 899 -8.77 -27.04 9.68
CA ILE A 899 -7.67 -27.70 8.98
C ILE A 899 -7.32 -28.97 9.73
N VAL A 900 -7.47 -30.11 9.07
CA VAL A 900 -6.97 -31.38 9.61
C VAL A 900 -5.49 -31.48 9.28
N VAL A 901 -4.64 -31.53 10.30
CA VAL A 901 -3.20 -31.69 10.16
C VAL A 901 -2.81 -33.11 10.55
N VAL A 902 -2.10 -33.80 9.66
CA VAL A 902 -1.61 -35.17 9.87
C VAL A 902 -0.12 -35.12 10.12
N GLU A 903 0.28 -35.55 11.32
CA GLU A 903 1.68 -35.64 11.74
C GLU A 903 2.18 -37.06 11.59
N ASN A 904 3.24 -37.25 10.82
CA ASN A 904 3.89 -38.55 10.66
C ASN A 904 4.72 -38.90 11.90
N ARG A 905 4.97 -40.20 12.07
CA ARG A 905 5.85 -40.71 13.12
C ARG A 905 7.33 -40.43 12.84
#